data_AF-A0A2V1D2W1-F1
#
_entry.id   AF-A0A2V1D2W1-F1
#
_cell.length_a   1.000
_cell.length_b   1.000
_cell.length_c   1.000
_cell.angle_alpha   90.00
_cell.angle_beta   90.00
_cell.angle_gamma   90.00
#
_symmetry.space_group_name_H-M   'P 1'
#
loop_
_entity.id
_entity.type
_entity.pdbx_description
1 polymer ?
#
loop_
_entity_poly.entity_id
_entity_poly.type
_entity_poly.pdbx_seq_one_letter_code
_entity_poly.pdbx_strand_id
1 'polypeptide(L)'
;MSRQLPRNEYTVGWVCALPIEFAAAQEMLDEAHARLHHEPGDNDENMYALGSIGGHNVAIGCLPAGRIGNNPASAVAMQMRATFKGIRFGLMVGIGGGVPSTEVDIRLGDVVVSQPDKTFGGVVQYDAGKATASGFERTGFLNAPPQVLLSAVAKVRAHELRGKSKVSEYMSKLEHIPRFQRSKTGPDVLFDAGYDHEGGQTCDRCRTDRHEARESRDEEVVVHYGTIASGNQMMKSAGQRDKVSEDLGGVLCFEMEAAGLMNSFPCLAIRGICDYADSHKNKKWQPYAAGIAAAYAKEVLSVIPPADVAKTRTVEEAIRETVGSKDRTKPSTRTESGIDYEGQHLEITNDNDFPFKSVKHLGMGGSASVEMVMFPPTGLQLAHKVFRKPYGGKLDEAKRVFRNEVEIIKRLSIHPHIIRVFATYSYGRTLGMLLMPVADSGDLGTYLQNILDSGGCPTPEQATILNGSFGCLANGLAFIHKHTIRHKDIKPQNILVHHGSILYTDFGVAFDASEQENTTTVGNPGAHTRRYCAPEVARWENRNRKSDIFSLGCVFIDILAVLEPHIGLEEFESRIYCEIAEDLQNILRRANPAHQGRTSLLRVCDEMLELKQEDRIDAEALLEIMNSTWKSSSGLGINYFCKSCSPKTELLSVDSLIGTLAEHCISSQSVQSPASFASTSLTKLQNIEAIKPLSALYAGKPKAPRRKKRSKRKNGHTFVKEGWGTRENFQASYGLGMDPEDIAEGDAIIEAMERSDRAVAGGL
;
A
#
# COMPACT_ATOMS: atom_id res chain seq x y z
N MET A 1 30.49 37.56 9.80
CA MET A 1 30.54 36.09 9.89
C MET A 1 29.26 35.56 9.29
N SER A 2 29.31 34.52 8.46
CA SER A 2 28.11 33.88 7.91
C SER A 2 27.24 33.35 9.06
N ARG A 3 25.94 33.64 9.04
CA ARG A 3 25.01 33.19 10.07
C ARG A 3 24.96 31.67 10.13
N GLN A 4 25.08 31.11 11.32
CA GLN A 4 24.94 29.67 11.56
C GLN A 4 23.62 29.42 12.28
N LEU A 5 22.80 28.53 11.69
CA LEU A 5 21.49 28.18 12.25
C LEU A 5 21.43 26.68 12.57
N PRO A 6 20.70 26.29 13.63
CA PRO A 6 20.37 24.90 13.91
C PRO A 6 19.65 24.21 12.73
N ARG A 7 19.86 22.90 12.58
CA ARG A 7 19.27 22.11 11.48
C ARG A 7 17.74 22.14 11.44
N ASN A 8 17.10 22.22 12.61
CA ASN A 8 15.64 22.27 12.72
C ASN A 8 15.04 23.63 12.32
N GLU A 9 15.85 24.66 12.08
CA GLU A 9 15.38 25.95 11.57
C GLU A 9 15.22 25.98 10.05
N TYR A 10 15.74 24.99 9.33
CA TYR A 10 15.55 24.87 7.87
C TYR A 10 14.20 24.24 7.56
N THR A 11 13.34 25.00 6.87
CA THR A 11 11.93 24.65 6.65
C THR A 11 11.60 24.30 5.20
N VAL A 12 12.52 24.55 4.27
CA VAL A 12 12.35 24.24 2.85
C VAL A 12 13.53 23.41 2.36
N GLY A 13 13.24 22.28 1.73
CA GLY A 13 14.23 21.52 0.98
C GLY A 13 14.21 21.87 -0.50
N TRP A 14 15.36 21.98 -1.14
CA TRP A 14 15.48 22.23 -2.58
C TRP A 14 16.44 21.21 -3.17
N VAL A 15 15.95 20.35 -4.06
CA VAL A 15 16.74 19.28 -4.69
C VAL A 15 17.02 19.63 -6.16
N CYS A 16 18.30 19.56 -6.52
CA CYS A 16 18.81 19.76 -7.88
C CYS A 16 19.45 18.46 -8.39
N ALA A 17 19.26 18.14 -9.67
CA ALA A 17 19.85 16.97 -10.31
C ALA A 17 21.27 17.24 -10.85
N LEU A 18 21.52 18.45 -11.32
CA LEU A 18 22.77 18.82 -12.00
C LEU A 18 23.53 19.96 -11.29
N PRO A 19 24.87 20.00 -11.40
CA PRO A 19 25.66 21.10 -10.83
C PRO A 19 25.28 22.49 -11.33
N ILE A 20 24.80 22.61 -12.58
CA ILE A 20 24.32 23.88 -13.12
C ILE A 20 23.02 24.36 -12.45
N GLU A 21 22.14 23.43 -12.06
CA GLU A 21 20.90 23.71 -11.34
C GLU A 21 21.21 24.08 -9.89
N PHE A 22 22.19 23.39 -9.28
CA PHE A 22 22.69 23.72 -7.95
C PHE A 22 23.30 25.13 -7.90
N ALA A 23 24.15 25.48 -8.87
CA ALA A 23 24.71 26.81 -8.99
C ALA A 23 23.63 27.88 -9.16
N ALA A 24 22.63 27.64 -10.01
CA ALA A 24 21.49 28.54 -10.19
C ALA A 24 20.71 28.75 -8.89
N ALA A 25 20.44 27.67 -8.14
CA ALA A 25 19.72 27.72 -6.88
C ALA A 25 20.49 28.50 -5.80
N GLN A 26 21.82 28.38 -5.75
CA GLN A 26 22.65 29.13 -4.80
C GLN A 26 22.60 30.65 -5.04
N GLU A 27 22.60 31.10 -6.30
CA GLU A 27 22.47 32.53 -6.66
C GLU A 27 21.07 33.09 -6.34
N MET A 28 20.08 32.23 -6.14
CA MET A 28 18.74 32.63 -5.70
C MET A 28 18.64 32.90 -4.20
N LEU A 29 19.67 32.60 -3.41
CA LEU A 29 19.69 32.95 -1.99
C LEU A 29 19.65 34.49 -1.79
N ASP A 30 18.92 34.92 -0.77
CA ASP A 30 19.00 36.30 -0.26
C ASP A 30 20.18 36.43 0.71
N GLU A 31 20.40 35.40 1.53
CA GLU A 31 21.53 35.26 2.45
C GLU A 31 22.07 33.83 2.40
N ALA A 32 23.40 33.67 2.32
CA ALA A 32 24.07 32.39 2.48
C ALA A 32 24.45 32.14 3.95
N HIS A 33 24.12 30.98 4.48
CA HIS A 33 24.45 30.56 5.84
C HIS A 33 25.78 29.79 5.88
N ALA A 34 26.34 29.62 7.08
CA ALA A 34 27.54 28.82 7.30
C ALA A 34 27.31 27.35 6.92
N ARG A 35 28.38 26.66 6.51
CA ARG A 35 28.33 25.22 6.20
C ARG A 35 27.94 24.40 7.42
N LEU A 36 27.26 23.29 7.17
CA LEU A 36 26.92 22.31 8.20
C LEU A 36 28.21 21.68 8.76
N HIS A 37 28.34 21.61 10.09
CA HIS A 37 29.34 20.72 10.71
C HIS A 37 28.74 19.33 10.81
N HIS A 38 29.48 18.32 10.35
CA HIS A 38 29.14 16.92 10.58
C HIS A 38 29.38 16.57 12.04
N GLU A 39 28.37 16.01 12.70
CA GLU A 39 28.52 15.50 14.07
C GLU A 39 28.94 14.02 14.02
N PRO A 40 29.74 13.53 14.99
CA PRO A 40 30.06 12.11 15.08
C PRO A 40 28.77 11.27 15.20
N GLY A 41 28.46 10.47 14.16
CA GLY A 41 27.23 9.68 14.08
C GLY A 41 26.23 10.12 13.00
N ASP A 42 26.51 11.20 12.26
CA ASP A 42 25.74 11.53 11.05
C ASP A 42 25.94 10.47 9.96
N ASN A 43 24.84 9.84 9.53
CA ASN A 43 24.80 8.92 8.39
C ASN A 43 24.37 9.63 7.07
N ASP A 44 24.33 10.96 7.05
CA ASP A 44 24.00 11.75 5.85
C ASP A 44 25.28 12.05 5.06
N GLU A 45 25.33 11.53 3.83
CA GLU A 45 26.47 11.67 2.92
C GLU A 45 26.32 12.89 1.98
N ASN A 46 25.19 13.60 2.03
CA ASN A 46 24.93 14.71 1.14
C ASN A 46 25.65 15.98 1.57
N MET A 47 26.00 16.79 0.58
CA MET A 47 26.52 18.14 0.77
C MET A 47 25.44 19.17 0.48
N TYR A 48 25.21 20.07 1.43
CA TYR A 48 24.17 21.10 1.32
C TYR A 48 24.76 22.50 1.20
N ALA A 49 24.12 23.32 0.37
CA ALA A 49 24.19 24.77 0.49
C ALA A 49 23.02 25.25 1.35
N LEU A 50 23.31 26.10 2.33
CA LEU A 50 22.34 26.58 3.31
C LEU A 50 22.18 28.09 3.15
N GLY A 51 20.95 28.58 3.27
CA GLY A 51 20.68 30.01 3.18
C GLY A 51 19.22 30.37 3.47
N SER A 52 18.83 31.58 3.09
CA SER A 52 17.45 32.04 3.15
C SER A 52 16.93 32.60 1.82
N ILE A 53 15.63 32.44 1.57
CA ILE A 53 14.90 32.99 0.43
C ILE A 53 13.55 33.49 0.92
N GLY A 54 13.22 34.77 0.72
CA GLY A 54 11.90 35.31 1.05
C GLY A 54 11.51 35.17 2.54
N GLY A 55 12.51 35.10 3.43
CA GLY A 55 12.30 34.86 4.87
C GLY A 55 12.18 33.39 5.28
N HIS A 56 12.37 32.44 4.37
CA HIS A 56 12.42 31.01 4.66
C HIS A 56 13.86 30.51 4.67
N ASN A 57 14.21 29.62 5.61
CA ASN A 57 15.51 28.97 5.63
C ASN A 57 15.48 27.73 4.71
N VAL A 58 16.38 27.69 3.75
CA VAL A 58 16.41 26.71 2.66
C VAL A 58 17.66 25.84 2.75
N ALA A 59 17.49 24.52 2.68
CA ALA A 59 18.56 23.55 2.50
C ALA A 59 18.55 23.06 1.05
N ILE A 60 19.60 23.38 0.29
CA ILE A 60 19.74 23.03 -1.12
C ILE A 60 20.70 21.84 -1.22
N GLY A 61 20.26 20.75 -1.85
CA GLY A 61 21.06 19.55 -2.11
C GLY A 61 21.18 19.28 -3.61
N CYS A 62 22.31 18.71 -4.02
CA CYS A 62 22.54 18.24 -5.39
C CYS A 62 22.72 16.72 -5.40
N LEU A 63 22.20 16.05 -6.42
CA LEU A 63 22.51 14.64 -6.65
C LEU A 63 24.03 14.43 -6.83
N PRO A 64 24.57 13.27 -6.40
CA PRO A 64 25.98 12.96 -6.60
C PRO A 64 26.38 13.02 -8.07
N ALA A 65 27.59 13.52 -8.35
CA ALA A 65 28.08 13.68 -9.71
C ALA A 65 27.98 12.36 -10.51
N GLY A 66 27.37 12.43 -11.70
CA GLY A 66 27.16 11.28 -12.58
C GLY A 66 25.98 10.36 -12.20
N ARG A 67 25.24 10.67 -11.13
CA ARG A 67 24.01 9.96 -10.75
C ARG A 67 22.79 10.86 -11.00
N ILE A 68 21.86 10.37 -11.81
CA ILE A 68 20.56 11.01 -12.10
C ILE A 68 19.45 9.97 -11.99
N GLY A 69 18.19 10.39 -12.07
CA GLY A 69 17.05 9.46 -11.99
C GLY A 69 16.33 9.46 -10.64
N ASN A 70 15.28 8.65 -10.55
CA ASN A 70 14.41 8.58 -9.37
C ASN A 70 15.13 8.10 -8.10
N ASN A 71 16.01 7.09 -8.20
CA ASN A 71 16.65 6.49 -7.02
C ASN A 71 17.63 7.45 -6.33
N PRO A 72 18.59 8.10 -7.04
CA PRO A 72 19.46 9.10 -6.41
C PRO A 72 18.67 10.29 -5.86
N ALA A 73 17.65 10.76 -6.56
CA ALA A 73 16.84 11.88 -6.12
C ALA A 73 16.08 11.56 -4.82
N SER A 74 15.51 10.36 -4.73
CA SER A 74 14.85 9.88 -3.51
C SER A 74 15.84 9.77 -2.34
N ALA A 75 17.04 9.22 -2.58
CA ALA A 75 18.07 9.09 -1.54
C ALA A 75 18.49 10.44 -0.95
N VAL A 76 18.77 11.44 -1.80
CA VAL A 76 19.12 12.81 -1.39
C VAL A 76 17.97 13.42 -0.58
N ALA A 77 16.73 13.34 -1.08
CA ALA A 77 15.57 13.90 -0.40
C ALA A 77 15.30 13.24 0.96
N MET A 78 15.48 11.92 1.07
CA MET A 78 15.23 11.18 2.32
C MET A 78 16.28 11.47 3.39
N GLN A 79 17.55 11.57 2.99
CA GLN A 79 18.62 11.98 3.90
C GLN A 79 18.49 13.46 4.28
N MET A 80 18.15 14.36 3.34
CA MET A 80 17.84 15.77 3.63
C MET A 80 16.72 15.90 4.65
N ARG A 81 15.63 15.14 4.49
CA ARG A 81 14.54 15.08 5.47
C ARG A 81 15.02 14.54 6.82
N ALA A 82 15.89 13.54 6.82
CA ALA A 82 16.43 12.97 8.05
C ALA A 82 17.29 13.98 8.83
N THR A 83 18.10 14.77 8.12
CA THR A 83 19.02 15.76 8.68
C THR A 83 18.31 17.05 9.10
N PHE A 84 17.38 17.55 8.28
CA PHE A 84 16.66 18.80 8.53
C PHE A 84 15.20 18.50 8.90
N LYS A 85 14.98 18.14 10.17
CA LYS A 85 13.65 17.82 10.72
C LYS A 85 12.63 18.95 10.64
N GLY A 86 13.09 20.19 10.41
CA GLY A 86 12.24 21.37 10.25
C GLY A 86 11.54 21.47 8.89
N ILE A 87 11.97 20.69 7.88
CA ILE A 87 11.46 20.81 6.52
C ILE A 87 9.96 20.53 6.47
N ARG A 88 9.22 21.45 5.85
CA ARG A 88 7.76 21.43 5.68
C ARG A 88 7.34 20.98 4.28
N PHE A 89 8.12 21.35 3.27
CA PHE A 89 7.95 20.91 1.89
C PHE A 89 9.26 21.03 1.11
N GLY A 90 9.29 20.36 -0.03
CA GLY A 90 10.39 20.38 -0.98
C GLY A 90 10.11 21.20 -2.23
N LEU A 91 11.16 21.49 -2.98
CA LEU A 91 11.14 21.86 -4.40
C LEU A 91 12.05 20.90 -5.16
N MET A 92 11.57 20.38 -6.28
CA MET A 92 12.41 19.68 -7.26
C MET A 92 12.58 20.63 -8.45
N VAL A 93 13.72 21.30 -8.52
CA VAL A 93 13.97 22.34 -9.53
C VAL A 93 15.11 21.92 -10.43
N GLY A 94 14.88 21.99 -11.73
CA GLY A 94 15.91 21.68 -12.69
C GLY A 94 15.47 21.92 -14.12
N ILE A 95 16.06 21.18 -15.05
CA ILE A 95 15.73 21.26 -16.47
C ILE A 95 14.84 20.09 -16.90
N GLY A 96 14.13 20.26 -18.01
CA GLY A 96 13.33 19.22 -18.65
C GLY A 96 13.23 19.42 -20.17
N GLY A 97 12.72 18.42 -20.86
CA GLY A 97 12.43 18.48 -22.30
C GLY A 97 10.97 18.83 -22.55
N GLY A 98 10.70 19.90 -23.29
CA GLY A 98 9.34 20.41 -23.53
C GLY A 98 8.57 19.59 -24.55
N VAL A 99 7.24 19.61 -24.43
CA VAL A 99 6.32 18.96 -25.36
C VAL A 99 5.44 20.04 -26.00
N PRO A 100 5.88 20.63 -27.13
CA PRO A 100 5.05 21.57 -27.87
C PRO A 100 3.84 20.86 -28.47
N SER A 101 2.68 21.54 -28.50
CA SER A 101 1.47 21.05 -29.14
C SER A 101 0.72 22.20 -29.80
N THR A 102 -0.33 21.90 -30.55
CA THR A 102 -1.21 22.91 -31.15
C THR A 102 -1.96 23.74 -30.11
N GLU A 103 -2.16 23.20 -28.91
CA GLU A 103 -2.87 23.89 -27.81
C GLU A 103 -1.91 24.64 -26.88
N VAL A 104 -0.67 24.17 -26.76
CA VAL A 104 0.34 24.71 -25.85
C VAL A 104 1.69 24.86 -26.57
N ASP A 105 2.04 26.08 -26.91
CA ASP A 105 3.31 26.42 -27.56
C ASP A 105 4.44 26.55 -26.53
N ILE A 106 5.03 25.41 -26.15
CA ILE A 106 6.18 25.34 -25.24
C ILE A 106 7.47 25.65 -26.01
N ARG A 107 8.26 26.58 -25.48
CA ARG A 107 9.52 27.01 -26.10
C ARG A 107 10.75 26.81 -25.23
N LEU A 108 11.94 26.78 -25.84
CA LEU A 108 13.19 26.71 -25.09
C LEU A 108 13.34 27.96 -24.21
N GLY A 109 13.68 27.75 -22.94
CA GLY A 109 13.73 28.80 -21.93
C GLY A 109 12.41 29.06 -21.19
N ASP A 110 11.30 28.43 -21.59
CA ASP A 110 10.06 28.46 -20.82
C ASP A 110 10.19 27.67 -19.52
N VAL A 111 9.23 27.86 -18.62
CA VAL A 111 9.14 27.12 -17.35
C VAL A 111 7.87 26.28 -17.34
N VAL A 112 7.98 25.00 -16.97
CA VAL A 112 6.84 24.12 -16.70
C VAL A 112 6.77 23.84 -15.20
N VAL A 113 5.58 24.01 -14.62
CA VAL A 113 5.33 23.82 -13.20
C VAL A 113 4.29 22.72 -13.01
N SER A 114 4.61 21.73 -12.18
CA SER A 114 3.69 20.62 -11.90
C SER A 114 2.43 21.14 -11.20
N GLN A 115 1.27 20.88 -11.78
CA GLN A 115 -0.04 21.21 -11.21
C GLN A 115 -1.00 20.05 -11.42
N PRO A 116 -1.85 19.70 -10.43
CA PRO A 116 -2.90 18.71 -10.64
C PRO A 116 -3.74 19.04 -11.88
N ASP A 117 -3.84 18.06 -12.77
CA ASP A 117 -4.58 18.16 -14.02
C ASP A 117 -5.17 16.79 -14.38
N LYS A 118 -6.42 16.81 -14.87
CA LYS A 118 -7.21 15.61 -15.18
C LYS A 118 -7.15 14.58 -14.03
N THR A 119 -6.51 13.44 -14.25
CA THR A 119 -6.38 12.32 -13.31
C THR A 119 -5.05 12.29 -12.56
N PHE A 120 -4.14 13.25 -12.80
CA PHE A 120 -2.79 13.25 -12.26
C PHE A 120 -2.59 14.35 -11.22
N GLY A 121 -1.74 14.08 -10.22
CA GLY A 121 -1.35 15.06 -9.20
C GLY A 121 -0.42 16.17 -9.71
N GLY A 122 -0.12 16.20 -11.00
CA GLY A 122 0.81 17.14 -11.65
C GLY A 122 2.15 16.53 -12.04
N VAL A 123 2.44 15.32 -11.58
CA VAL A 123 3.52 14.47 -12.09
C VAL A 123 2.96 13.07 -12.34
N VAL A 124 3.39 12.43 -13.43
CA VAL A 124 3.06 11.04 -13.74
C VAL A 124 4.34 10.27 -14.04
N GLN A 125 4.53 9.09 -13.42
CA GLN A 125 5.62 8.22 -13.81
C GLN A 125 5.23 7.42 -15.05
N TYR A 126 5.76 7.80 -16.22
CA TYR A 126 5.30 7.24 -17.51
C TYR A 126 5.86 5.85 -17.80
N ASP A 127 6.98 5.48 -17.17
CA ASP A 127 7.69 4.21 -17.39
C ASP A 127 7.51 3.17 -16.26
N ALA A 128 6.62 3.45 -15.30
CA ALA A 128 6.25 2.50 -14.25
C ALA A 128 4.98 1.72 -14.62
N GLY A 129 5.11 0.41 -14.80
CA GLY A 129 4.01 -0.41 -15.30
C GLY A 129 4.39 -1.86 -15.52
N LYS A 130 3.43 -2.63 -15.99
CA LYS A 130 3.60 -4.04 -16.34
C LYS A 130 3.73 -4.15 -17.86
N ALA A 131 4.75 -4.87 -18.31
CA ALA A 131 4.75 -5.37 -19.68
C ALA A 131 3.75 -6.54 -19.76
N THR A 132 2.75 -6.41 -20.63
CA THR A 132 1.75 -7.43 -20.93
C THR A 132 1.84 -7.83 -22.41
N ALA A 133 1.17 -8.92 -22.78
CA ALA A 133 1.07 -9.32 -24.18
C ALA A 133 0.34 -8.28 -25.06
N SER A 134 -0.48 -7.40 -24.46
CA SER A 134 -1.20 -6.33 -25.16
C SER A 134 -0.47 -4.98 -25.14
N GLY A 135 0.70 -4.88 -24.47
CA GLY A 135 1.50 -3.67 -24.43
C GLY A 135 1.96 -3.30 -23.02
N PHE A 136 2.24 -2.03 -22.78
CA PHE A 136 2.67 -1.54 -21.49
C PHE A 136 1.48 -0.96 -20.71
N GLU A 137 1.15 -1.55 -19.56
CA GLU A 137 0.09 -1.07 -18.68
C GLU A 137 0.71 -0.28 -17.51
N ARG A 138 0.55 1.04 -17.52
CA ARG A 138 1.06 1.93 -16.46
C ARG A 138 0.38 1.63 -15.12
N THR A 139 1.17 1.53 -14.04
CA THR A 139 0.67 1.27 -12.69
C THR A 139 1.17 2.31 -11.70
N GLY A 140 0.41 2.50 -10.61
CA GLY A 140 0.77 3.43 -9.54
C GLY A 140 0.23 4.85 -9.75
N PHE A 141 0.38 5.67 -8.71
CA PHE A 141 -0.02 7.07 -8.67
C PHE A 141 1.02 7.88 -7.90
N LEU A 142 1.13 9.17 -8.23
CA LEU A 142 1.97 10.14 -7.56
C LEU A 142 1.09 11.21 -6.90
N ASN A 143 1.46 11.61 -5.68
CA ASN A 143 0.77 12.66 -4.93
C ASN A 143 0.86 14.03 -5.61
N ALA A 144 -0.08 14.91 -5.27
CA ALA A 144 -0.04 16.31 -5.69
C ALA A 144 0.91 17.16 -4.83
N PRO A 145 1.43 18.29 -5.35
CA PRO A 145 2.16 19.27 -4.54
C PRO A 145 1.34 19.76 -3.34
N PRO A 146 1.98 20.07 -2.20
CA PRO A 146 1.34 20.66 -1.03
C PRO A 146 0.46 21.88 -1.35
N GLN A 147 -0.67 22.02 -0.65
CA GLN A 147 -1.62 23.12 -0.86
C GLN A 147 -1.00 24.51 -0.73
N VAL A 148 -0.02 24.69 0.17
CA VAL A 148 0.72 25.95 0.32
C VAL A 148 1.48 26.32 -0.96
N LEU A 149 2.07 25.34 -1.64
CA LEU A 149 2.79 25.53 -2.90
C LEU A 149 1.81 25.80 -4.05
N LEU A 150 0.69 25.08 -4.12
CA LEU A 150 -0.34 25.34 -5.13
C LEU A 150 -0.97 26.73 -4.97
N SER A 151 -1.19 27.18 -3.73
CA SER A 151 -1.69 28.54 -3.45
C SER A 151 -0.67 29.61 -3.82
N ALA A 152 0.62 29.33 -3.61
CA ALA A 152 1.71 30.20 -4.05
C ALA A 152 1.76 30.29 -5.58
N VAL A 153 1.67 29.17 -6.30
CA VAL A 153 1.61 29.13 -7.76
C VAL A 153 0.45 29.97 -8.29
N ALA A 154 -0.75 29.83 -7.73
CA ALA A 154 -1.89 30.66 -8.12
C ALA A 154 -1.63 32.17 -7.94
N LYS A 155 -0.92 32.54 -6.87
CA LYS A 155 -0.56 33.93 -6.58
C LYS A 155 0.53 34.46 -7.52
N VAL A 156 1.54 33.66 -7.86
CA VAL A 156 2.57 34.02 -8.85
C VAL A 156 1.92 34.21 -10.22
N ARG A 157 1.05 33.29 -10.64
CA ARG A 157 0.29 33.43 -11.90
C ARG A 157 -0.56 34.70 -11.93
N ALA A 158 -1.18 35.06 -10.80
CA ALA A 158 -1.90 36.33 -10.68
C ALA A 158 -0.98 37.56 -10.74
N HIS A 159 0.30 37.46 -10.34
CA HIS A 159 1.28 38.53 -10.51
C HIS A 159 1.69 38.67 -11.98
N GLU A 160 1.95 37.55 -12.66
CA GLU A 160 2.27 37.49 -14.09
C GLU A 160 1.18 38.17 -14.93
N LEU A 161 -0.09 37.79 -14.75
CA LEU A 161 -1.24 38.41 -15.43
C LEU A 161 -1.38 39.92 -15.16
N ARG A 162 -0.74 40.44 -14.11
CA ARG A 162 -0.75 41.85 -13.74
C ARG A 162 0.54 42.58 -14.16
N GLY A 163 1.46 41.92 -14.85
CA GLY A 163 2.77 42.46 -15.18
C GLY A 163 3.64 42.73 -13.95
N LYS A 164 3.43 41.97 -12.86
CA LYS A 164 4.12 42.12 -11.56
C LYS A 164 5.01 40.94 -11.21
N SER A 165 5.25 40.03 -12.16
CA SER A 165 6.20 38.95 -11.95
C SER A 165 7.60 39.51 -11.72
N LYS A 166 8.36 38.82 -10.87
CA LYS A 166 9.75 39.14 -10.54
C LYS A 166 10.74 38.14 -11.10
N VAL A 167 10.30 37.15 -11.89
CA VAL A 167 11.18 36.16 -12.52
C VAL A 167 12.34 36.83 -13.26
N SER A 168 12.08 37.84 -14.08
CA SER A 168 13.15 38.55 -14.82
C SER A 168 14.11 39.31 -13.90
N GLU A 169 13.60 39.92 -12.83
CA GLU A 169 14.42 40.57 -11.79
C GLU A 169 15.36 39.55 -11.13
N TYR A 170 14.84 38.37 -10.78
CA TYR A 170 15.63 37.31 -10.18
C TYR A 170 16.62 36.68 -11.17
N MET A 171 16.23 36.53 -12.44
CA MET A 171 17.11 36.04 -13.49
C MET A 171 18.31 36.96 -13.71
N SER A 172 18.14 38.27 -13.52
CA SER A 172 19.25 39.24 -13.63
C SER A 172 20.41 38.93 -12.67
N LYS A 173 20.15 38.27 -11.52
CA LYS A 173 21.19 37.83 -10.59
C LYS A 173 22.20 36.90 -11.25
N LEU A 174 21.78 36.12 -12.25
CA LEU A 174 22.64 35.16 -12.95
C LEU A 174 23.38 35.77 -14.16
N GLU A 175 23.07 37.00 -14.57
CA GLU A 175 23.66 37.62 -15.76
C GLU A 175 25.17 37.80 -15.67
N HIS A 176 25.71 37.94 -14.45
CA HIS A 176 27.15 38.05 -14.22
C HIS A 176 27.92 36.75 -14.54
N ILE A 177 27.21 35.62 -14.64
CA ILE A 177 27.78 34.32 -15.02
C ILE A 177 27.47 34.07 -16.50
N PRO A 178 28.45 34.19 -17.42
CA PRO A 178 28.19 34.21 -18.86
C PRO A 178 27.36 33.03 -19.37
N ARG A 179 27.50 31.84 -18.78
CA ARG A 179 26.79 30.63 -19.22
C ARG A 179 25.28 30.73 -19.04
N PHE A 180 24.79 31.51 -18.06
CA PHE A 180 23.37 31.69 -17.79
C PHE A 180 22.73 32.81 -18.62
N GLN A 181 23.50 33.54 -19.43
CA GLN A 181 22.96 34.62 -20.25
C GLN A 181 22.16 34.06 -21.44
N ARG A 182 20.98 34.64 -21.71
CA ARG A 182 20.14 34.31 -22.86
C ARG A 182 20.89 34.38 -24.20
N SER A 183 21.78 35.36 -24.34
CA SER A 183 22.60 35.56 -25.53
C SER A 183 23.54 34.39 -25.85
N LYS A 184 23.74 33.45 -24.91
CA LYS A 184 24.59 32.25 -25.08
C LYS A 184 23.82 30.99 -25.44
N THR A 185 22.48 30.98 -25.41
CA THR A 185 21.69 29.75 -25.58
C THR A 185 21.44 29.36 -27.04
N GLY A 186 21.65 30.28 -27.98
CA GLY A 186 21.35 30.07 -29.40
C GLY A 186 19.88 30.32 -29.74
N PRO A 187 19.46 30.09 -31.00
CA PRO A 187 18.07 30.25 -31.39
C PRO A 187 17.20 29.15 -30.77
N ASP A 188 15.92 29.47 -30.64
CA ASP A 188 14.87 28.52 -30.28
C ASP A 188 14.35 27.85 -31.56
N VAL A 189 14.70 26.58 -31.77
CA VAL A 189 14.43 25.84 -33.02
C VAL A 189 13.70 24.55 -32.68
N LEU A 190 12.50 24.40 -33.23
CA LEU A 190 11.71 23.17 -33.21
C LEU A 190 11.81 22.51 -34.59
N PHE A 191 12.08 21.21 -34.62
CA PHE A 191 12.12 20.40 -35.83
C PHE A 191 10.82 19.60 -35.95
N ASP A 192 10.44 19.29 -37.19
CA ASP A 192 9.37 18.34 -37.51
C ASP A 192 9.55 17.02 -36.74
N ALA A 193 8.48 16.52 -36.14
CA ALA A 193 8.52 15.34 -35.26
C ALA A 193 9.01 14.05 -35.97
N GLY A 194 8.92 13.98 -37.30
CA GLY A 194 9.43 12.87 -38.12
C GLY A 194 10.87 13.04 -38.60
N TYR A 195 11.56 14.12 -38.22
CA TYR A 195 12.95 14.36 -38.56
C TYR A 195 13.86 14.00 -37.40
N ASP A 196 14.89 13.20 -37.67
CA ASP A 196 15.90 12.86 -36.67
C ASP A 196 17.19 13.64 -36.87
N HIS A 197 17.86 13.90 -35.75
CA HIS A 197 19.14 14.60 -35.72
C HIS A 197 20.22 13.90 -36.56
N GLU A 198 20.85 14.63 -37.49
CA GLU A 198 21.87 14.11 -38.42
C GLU A 198 23.25 13.81 -37.79
N GLY A 199 23.34 13.92 -36.46
CA GLY A 199 24.53 13.59 -35.68
C GLY A 199 25.44 14.77 -35.36
N GLY A 200 26.31 14.59 -34.36
CA GLY A 200 27.10 15.66 -33.74
C GLY A 200 26.50 16.15 -32.42
N GLN A 201 27.17 17.10 -31.75
CA GLN A 201 26.73 17.63 -30.44
C GLN A 201 25.77 18.82 -30.55
N THR A 202 25.55 19.33 -31.76
CA THR A 202 24.73 20.52 -32.06
C THR A 202 23.95 20.27 -33.35
N CYS A 203 22.85 21.00 -33.55
CA CYS A 203 22.02 20.92 -34.75
C CYS A 203 22.58 21.73 -35.94
N ASP A 204 23.87 22.08 -35.94
CA ASP A 204 24.49 22.91 -37.00
C ASP A 204 24.53 22.18 -38.36
N ARG A 205 24.38 20.86 -38.35
CA ARG A 205 24.29 20.01 -39.55
C ARG A 205 22.85 19.70 -39.97
N CYS A 206 21.88 20.01 -39.11
CA CYS A 206 20.49 19.69 -39.39
C CYS A 206 19.92 20.61 -40.47
N ARG A 207 19.02 20.02 -41.25
CA ARG A 207 18.32 20.66 -42.34
C ARG A 207 17.36 21.74 -41.86
N THR A 208 17.59 22.98 -42.29
CA THR A 208 16.75 24.13 -41.91
C THR A 208 15.36 24.10 -42.51
N ASP A 209 15.14 23.37 -43.61
CA ASP A 209 13.82 23.17 -44.21
C ASP A 209 12.92 22.21 -43.41
N ARG A 210 13.48 21.57 -42.37
CA ARG A 210 12.75 20.73 -41.42
C ARG A 210 12.37 21.48 -40.14
N HIS A 211 12.65 22.79 -40.07
CA HIS A 211 12.21 23.63 -38.96
C HIS A 211 10.69 23.85 -39.03
N GLU A 212 10.02 23.73 -37.90
CA GLU A 212 8.63 24.15 -37.79
C GLU A 212 8.54 25.68 -37.70
N ALA A 213 7.73 26.25 -38.59
CA ALA A 213 7.43 27.66 -38.55
C ALA A 213 6.52 27.96 -37.35
N ARG A 214 6.99 28.83 -36.45
CA ARG A 214 6.25 29.27 -35.27
C ARG A 214 6.06 30.77 -35.31
N GLU A 215 4.89 31.24 -34.88
CA GLU A 215 4.57 32.66 -34.82
C GLU A 215 5.51 33.39 -33.85
N SER A 216 5.75 34.68 -34.08
CA SER A 216 6.46 35.51 -33.12
C SER A 216 5.62 35.65 -31.86
N ARG A 217 6.23 35.46 -30.69
CA ARG A 217 5.57 35.70 -29.39
C ARG A 217 6.03 37.02 -28.79
N ASP A 218 5.10 37.72 -28.13
CA ASP A 218 5.38 38.98 -27.44
C ASP A 218 6.20 38.77 -26.15
N GLU A 219 5.99 37.64 -25.46
CA GLU A 219 6.67 37.29 -24.21
C GLU A 219 7.88 36.40 -24.47
N GLU A 220 9.06 36.80 -23.97
CA GLU A 220 10.30 36.02 -24.21
C GLU A 220 10.34 34.70 -23.42
N VAL A 221 9.63 34.60 -22.29
CA VAL A 221 9.55 33.43 -21.43
C VAL A 221 8.12 33.29 -20.94
N VAL A 222 7.54 32.09 -21.08
CA VAL A 222 6.19 31.77 -20.61
C VAL A 222 6.24 30.70 -19.53
N VAL A 223 5.37 30.80 -18.52
CA VAL A 223 5.19 29.75 -17.50
C VAL A 223 3.95 28.90 -17.81
N HIS A 224 4.16 27.60 -17.96
CA HIS A 224 3.14 26.60 -18.25
C HIS A 224 2.82 25.76 -17.01
N TYR A 225 1.55 25.39 -16.85
CA TYR A 225 1.05 24.71 -15.64
C TYR A 225 0.30 23.43 -16.03
N GLY A 226 0.75 22.27 -15.55
CA GLY A 226 0.10 21.00 -15.87
C GLY A 226 0.92 19.77 -15.50
N THR A 227 0.66 18.67 -16.19
CA THR A 227 1.28 17.37 -15.89
C THR A 227 2.69 17.25 -16.47
N ILE A 228 3.64 16.85 -15.62
CA ILE A 228 5.02 16.51 -16.00
C ILE A 228 5.17 14.99 -16.08
N ALA A 229 5.72 14.47 -17.18
CA ALA A 229 6.10 13.07 -17.32
C ALA A 229 7.48 12.82 -16.73
N SER A 230 7.55 11.94 -15.73
CA SER A 230 8.77 11.60 -15.01
C SER A 230 9.14 10.13 -15.25
N GLY A 231 10.42 9.80 -15.41
CA GLY A 231 10.84 8.42 -15.59
C GLY A 231 12.35 8.22 -15.53
N ASN A 232 12.79 6.96 -15.40
CA ASN A 232 14.20 6.60 -15.45
C ASN A 232 14.75 6.52 -16.88
N GLN A 233 13.89 6.55 -17.90
CA GLN A 233 14.29 6.60 -19.30
C GLN A 233 14.41 8.04 -19.80
N MET A 234 15.43 8.31 -20.63
CA MET A 234 15.58 9.61 -21.29
C MET A 234 14.81 9.61 -22.62
N MET A 235 13.77 10.44 -22.73
CA MET A 235 13.04 10.61 -23.99
C MET A 235 13.93 11.31 -25.04
N LYS A 236 14.05 10.70 -26.22
CA LYS A 236 14.90 11.14 -27.34
C LYS A 236 14.24 10.98 -28.72
N SER A 237 12.94 10.72 -28.77
CA SER A 237 12.21 10.53 -30.02
C SER A 237 10.95 11.39 -29.95
N ALA A 238 10.81 12.34 -30.89
CA ALA A 238 9.66 13.22 -30.96
C ALA A 238 8.36 12.41 -31.17
N GLY A 239 8.38 11.41 -32.06
CA GLY A 239 7.22 10.53 -32.26
C GLY A 239 6.82 9.74 -31.00
N GLN A 240 7.78 9.21 -30.22
CA GLN A 240 7.48 8.54 -28.95
C GLN A 240 7.01 9.53 -27.87
N ARG A 241 7.62 10.72 -27.81
CA ARG A 241 7.22 11.83 -26.92
C ARG A 241 5.75 12.19 -27.15
N ASP A 242 5.37 12.41 -28.41
CA ASP A 242 4.03 12.84 -28.78
C ASP A 242 3.00 11.76 -28.46
N LYS A 243 3.31 10.49 -28.77
CA LYS A 243 2.47 9.36 -28.42
C LYS A 243 2.27 9.23 -26.90
N VAL A 244 3.35 9.27 -26.12
CA VAL A 244 3.26 9.18 -24.65
C VAL A 244 2.51 10.37 -24.08
N SER A 245 2.69 11.56 -24.66
CA SER A 245 1.93 12.75 -24.26
C SER A 245 0.44 12.54 -24.51
N GLU A 246 0.04 12.09 -25.70
CA GLU A 246 -1.35 11.81 -26.05
C GLU A 246 -1.97 10.75 -25.14
N ASP A 247 -1.29 9.61 -24.92
CA ASP A 247 -1.72 8.52 -24.04
C ASP A 247 -1.94 8.97 -22.59
N LEU A 248 -1.21 10.00 -22.16
CA LEU A 248 -1.29 10.59 -20.82
C LEU A 248 -2.11 11.89 -20.78
N GLY A 249 -2.82 12.22 -21.86
CA GLY A 249 -3.71 13.38 -21.91
C GLY A 249 -2.99 14.73 -21.99
N GLY A 250 -1.85 14.81 -22.64
CA GLY A 250 -1.14 16.05 -22.95
C GLY A 250 -0.16 16.50 -21.86
N VAL A 251 0.90 15.72 -21.61
CA VAL A 251 1.97 16.14 -20.68
C VAL A 251 2.80 17.28 -21.28
N LEU A 252 3.29 18.18 -20.44
CA LEU A 252 3.96 19.41 -20.88
C LEU A 252 5.49 19.28 -20.99
N CYS A 253 6.10 18.40 -20.19
CA CYS A 253 7.52 18.13 -20.30
C CYS A 253 7.90 16.74 -19.79
N PHE A 254 9.07 16.27 -20.20
CA PHE A 254 9.72 15.06 -19.71
C PHE A 254 10.94 15.41 -18.83
N GLU A 255 11.04 14.76 -17.67
CA GLU A 255 12.18 14.85 -16.75
C GLU A 255 12.43 13.51 -16.05
N MET A 256 13.47 13.39 -15.21
CA MET A 256 13.97 12.09 -14.74
C MET A 256 13.96 11.86 -13.22
N GLU A 257 13.51 12.81 -12.40
CA GLU A 257 13.72 12.74 -10.95
C GLU A 257 12.44 12.84 -10.10
N ALA A 258 11.43 13.60 -10.54
CA ALA A 258 10.33 13.99 -9.66
C ALA A 258 9.50 12.78 -9.15
N ALA A 259 9.33 11.74 -9.95
CA ALA A 259 8.61 10.53 -9.55
C ALA A 259 9.21 9.85 -8.31
N GLY A 260 10.53 9.95 -8.11
CA GLY A 260 11.21 9.43 -6.92
C GLY A 260 10.91 10.20 -5.63
N LEU A 261 10.35 11.41 -5.73
CA LEU A 261 10.12 12.32 -4.61
C LEU A 261 8.64 12.46 -4.24
N MET A 262 7.73 12.59 -5.21
CA MET A 262 6.35 13.08 -4.97
C MET A 262 5.61 12.36 -3.83
N ASN A 263 5.82 11.05 -3.64
CA ASN A 263 5.12 10.26 -2.62
C ASN A 263 5.77 10.28 -1.22
N SER A 264 7.07 10.55 -1.14
CA SER A 264 7.88 10.43 0.09
C SER A 264 8.54 11.75 0.50
N PHE A 265 8.45 12.78 -0.33
CA PHE A 265 8.93 14.14 -0.11
C PHE A 265 7.97 15.12 -0.81
N PRO A 266 6.93 15.63 -0.12
CA PRO A 266 5.94 16.52 -0.71
C PRO A 266 6.60 17.77 -1.29
N CYS A 267 6.60 17.89 -2.62
CA CYS A 267 7.30 18.95 -3.32
C CYS A 267 6.54 19.46 -4.54
N LEU A 268 6.98 20.61 -5.05
CA LEU A 268 6.59 21.16 -6.35
C LEU A 268 7.74 20.90 -7.34
N ALA A 269 7.43 20.34 -8.51
CA ALA A 269 8.39 20.19 -9.59
C ALA A 269 8.34 21.41 -10.52
N ILE A 270 9.50 22.01 -10.78
CA ILE A 270 9.69 23.20 -11.61
C ILE A 270 10.79 22.89 -12.63
N ARG A 271 10.46 22.97 -13.92
CA ARG A 271 11.35 22.57 -15.01
C ARG A 271 11.54 23.70 -16.00
N GLY A 272 12.78 24.15 -16.16
CA GLY A 272 13.16 25.02 -17.26
C GLY A 272 13.37 24.18 -18.51
N ILE A 273 12.83 24.62 -19.64
CA ILE A 273 12.84 23.83 -20.88
C ILE A 273 14.16 24.04 -21.62
N CYS A 274 14.95 22.97 -21.76
CA CYS A 274 16.28 23.02 -22.37
C CYS A 274 16.42 22.24 -23.69
N ASP A 275 15.48 21.34 -23.97
CA ASP A 275 15.33 20.63 -25.25
C ASP A 275 13.85 20.31 -25.46
N TYR A 276 13.53 19.60 -26.55
CA TYR A 276 12.16 19.19 -26.88
C TYR A 276 11.87 17.70 -26.64
N ALA A 277 12.62 17.06 -25.74
CA ALA A 277 12.52 15.63 -25.50
C ALA A 277 12.64 14.79 -26.80
N ASP A 278 13.43 15.26 -27.77
CA ASP A 278 13.63 14.66 -29.07
C ASP A 278 15.13 14.32 -29.30
N SER A 279 15.48 14.00 -30.54
CA SER A 279 16.86 13.67 -30.92
C SER A 279 17.75 14.92 -31.07
N HIS A 280 17.18 16.14 -31.16
CA HIS A 280 17.86 17.41 -31.41
C HIS A 280 18.39 18.10 -30.14
N LYS A 281 19.01 17.33 -29.24
CA LYS A 281 19.45 17.85 -27.95
C LYS A 281 20.62 18.82 -28.07
N ASN A 282 20.46 20.00 -27.48
CA ASN A 282 21.49 21.02 -27.42
C ASN A 282 21.74 21.48 -25.98
N LYS A 283 22.97 21.27 -25.50
CA LYS A 283 23.35 21.61 -24.12
C LYS A 283 23.49 23.12 -23.86
N LYS A 284 23.48 23.98 -24.89
CA LYS A 284 23.62 25.44 -24.75
C LYS A 284 22.47 26.08 -23.96
N TRP A 285 21.28 25.50 -24.02
CA TRP A 285 20.10 26.01 -23.31
C TRP A 285 20.05 25.62 -21.83
N GLN A 286 20.72 24.54 -21.42
CA GLN A 286 20.60 24.00 -20.06
C GLN A 286 20.90 25.01 -18.95
N PRO A 287 21.95 25.85 -19.00
CA PRO A 287 22.21 26.80 -17.93
C PRO A 287 21.10 27.86 -17.82
N TYR A 288 20.70 28.48 -18.93
CA TYR A 288 19.62 29.48 -18.93
C TYR A 288 18.30 28.88 -18.42
N ALA A 289 17.94 27.70 -18.91
CA ALA A 289 16.76 26.95 -18.46
C ALA A 289 16.82 26.64 -16.95
N ALA A 290 17.97 26.22 -16.42
CA ALA A 290 18.14 26.02 -14.99
C ALA A 290 18.01 27.34 -14.20
N GLY A 291 18.55 28.44 -14.75
CA GLY A 291 18.48 29.78 -14.18
C GLY A 291 17.06 30.30 -14.04
N ILE A 292 16.28 30.23 -15.12
CA ILE A 292 14.91 30.73 -15.14
C ILE A 292 13.98 29.88 -14.26
N ALA A 293 14.20 28.56 -14.20
CA ALA A 293 13.50 27.67 -13.26
C ALA A 293 13.81 28.03 -11.80
N ALA A 294 15.08 28.31 -11.47
CA ALA A 294 15.49 28.75 -10.14
C ALA A 294 14.91 30.14 -9.79
N ALA A 295 14.88 31.07 -10.74
CA ALA A 295 14.25 32.38 -10.59
C ALA A 295 12.74 32.26 -10.29
N TYR A 296 12.03 31.38 -11.01
CA TYR A 296 10.63 31.08 -10.73
C TYR A 296 10.43 30.46 -9.34
N ALA A 297 11.26 29.48 -8.96
CA ALA A 297 11.22 28.88 -7.63
C ALA A 297 11.44 29.92 -6.50
N LYS A 298 12.33 30.89 -6.71
CA LYS A 298 12.52 32.03 -5.80
C LYS A 298 11.25 32.88 -5.69
N GLU A 299 10.57 33.17 -6.80
CA GLU A 299 9.32 33.92 -6.77
C GLU A 299 8.22 33.17 -5.99
N VAL A 300 8.08 31.87 -6.22
CA VAL A 300 7.16 31.00 -5.46
C VAL A 300 7.41 31.10 -3.96
N LEU A 301 8.66 30.98 -3.51
CA LEU A 301 8.99 31.11 -2.09
C LEU A 301 8.73 32.52 -1.54
N SER A 302 8.99 33.55 -2.36
CA SER A 302 8.86 34.96 -1.97
C SER A 302 7.40 35.40 -1.78
N VAL A 303 6.43 34.71 -2.40
CA VAL A 303 5.00 35.03 -2.21
C VAL A 303 4.36 34.31 -1.02
N ILE A 304 5.03 33.29 -0.46
CA ILE A 304 4.57 32.52 0.70
C ILE A 304 4.97 33.26 1.98
N PRO A 305 4.01 33.68 2.82
CA PRO A 305 4.33 34.26 4.12
C PRO A 305 5.05 33.24 5.04
N PRO A 306 6.13 33.61 5.76
CA PRO A 306 6.80 32.71 6.71
C PRO A 306 5.85 32.09 7.76
N ALA A 307 4.82 32.84 8.17
CA ALA A 307 3.79 32.35 9.07
C ALA A 307 2.97 31.18 8.50
N ASP A 308 2.80 31.09 7.19
CA ASP A 308 2.03 30.01 6.56
C ASP A 308 2.89 28.75 6.37
N VAL A 309 4.21 28.90 6.22
CA VAL A 309 5.15 27.77 6.30
C VAL A 309 5.17 27.21 7.72
N ALA A 310 5.18 28.05 8.75
CA ALA A 310 5.13 27.61 10.14
C ALA A 310 3.84 26.85 10.51
N LYS A 311 2.71 27.19 9.87
CA LYS A 311 1.43 26.45 10.01
C LYS A 311 1.41 25.15 9.19
N THR A 312 2.25 25.05 8.17
CA THR A 312 2.37 23.83 7.36
C THR A 312 3.05 22.77 8.20
N ARG A 313 2.54 21.54 8.16
CA ARG A 313 3.13 20.40 8.87
C ARG A 313 4.52 20.08 8.35
N THR A 314 5.38 19.48 9.18
CA THR A 314 6.65 18.95 8.66
C THR A 314 6.41 17.84 7.66
N VAL A 315 7.38 17.57 6.80
CA VAL A 315 7.29 16.45 5.86
C VAL A 315 7.09 15.12 6.61
N GLU A 316 7.72 14.96 7.78
CA GLU A 316 7.50 13.80 8.65
C GLU A 316 6.05 13.71 9.14
N GLU A 317 5.45 14.82 9.56
CA GLU A 317 4.05 14.89 9.99
C GLU A 317 3.07 14.62 8.84
N ALA A 318 3.30 15.18 7.64
CA ALA A 318 2.41 15.03 6.49
C ALA A 318 2.36 13.59 5.96
N ILE A 319 3.50 12.88 5.94
CA ILE A 319 3.58 11.50 5.48
C ILE A 319 2.88 10.54 6.45
N ARG A 320 3.03 10.76 7.76
CA ARG A 320 2.35 9.96 8.81
C ARG A 320 0.83 9.99 8.69
N GLU A 321 0.24 11.09 8.23
CA GLU A 321 -1.21 11.20 8.05
C GLU A 321 -1.72 10.63 6.71
N THR A 322 -0.88 10.60 5.67
CA THR A 322 -1.28 10.03 4.36
C THR A 322 -1.41 8.50 4.44
N VAL A 323 -0.74 7.88 5.40
CA VAL A 323 -0.88 6.46 5.78
C VAL A 323 -2.09 6.23 6.71
N GLY A 324 -2.66 7.30 7.29
CA GLY A 324 -3.69 7.25 8.35
C GLY A 324 -5.09 7.79 8.01
N SER A 325 -5.41 8.08 6.73
CA SER A 325 -6.71 8.69 6.39
C SER A 325 -7.62 7.78 5.58
N LYS A 326 -8.49 7.04 6.27
CA LYS A 326 -9.92 7.04 5.97
C LYS A 326 -10.72 6.85 7.26
N ASP A 327 -11.47 7.92 7.54
CA ASP A 327 -12.59 8.06 8.45
C ASP A 327 -12.28 8.57 9.87
N ARG A 328 -12.59 9.86 10.08
CA ARG A 328 -13.17 10.40 11.33
C ARG A 328 -13.50 11.88 11.17
N THR A 329 -14.79 12.18 11.05
CA THR A 329 -15.33 13.41 11.64
C THR A 329 -15.23 13.33 13.18
N LYS A 330 -14.73 14.43 13.77
CA LYS A 330 -14.67 14.84 15.20
C LYS A 330 -13.35 14.55 15.97
N PRO A 331 -12.96 15.49 16.86
CA PRO A 331 -11.57 15.91 17.06
C PRO A 331 -10.82 15.02 18.04
N SER A 332 -9.58 14.64 17.72
CA SER A 332 -8.73 13.89 18.64
C SER A 332 -7.95 14.84 19.55
N THR A 333 -8.19 14.68 20.85
CA THR A 333 -7.32 15.12 21.93
C THR A 333 -5.91 14.55 21.75
N ARG A 334 -4.89 15.43 21.81
CA ARG A 334 -3.45 15.09 21.90
C ARG A 334 -3.19 14.10 23.05
N THR A 335 -2.28 13.15 22.84
CA THR A 335 -1.56 12.43 23.92
C THR A 335 -0.05 12.41 23.65
N GLU A 336 0.72 12.59 24.73
CA GLU A 336 2.12 13.01 24.80
C GLU A 336 3.19 11.88 24.70
N SER A 337 3.01 10.85 23.88
CA SER A 337 4.01 9.76 23.78
C SER A 337 4.35 9.41 22.33
N GLY A 338 5.22 10.21 21.73
CA GLY A 338 5.64 10.10 20.33
C GLY A 338 6.63 8.97 20.04
N ILE A 339 6.17 7.72 20.01
CA ILE A 339 6.95 6.60 19.46
C ILE A 339 6.08 5.86 18.44
N ASP A 340 6.50 5.92 17.17
CA ASP A 340 5.89 5.19 16.05
C ASP A 340 6.68 3.89 15.87
N TYR A 341 6.04 2.74 16.14
CA TYR A 341 6.66 1.42 16.07
C TYR A 341 6.43 0.73 14.72
N GLU A 342 5.60 1.31 13.82
CA GLU A 342 5.17 0.64 12.60
C GLU A 342 6.34 0.47 11.60
N GLY A 343 6.50 -0.74 11.07
CA GLY A 343 7.54 -1.13 10.12
C GLY A 343 8.93 -1.40 10.72
N GLN A 344 9.14 -1.14 12.02
CA GLN A 344 10.45 -1.22 12.67
C GLN A 344 10.82 -2.62 13.19
N HIS A 345 12.12 -2.84 13.37
CA HIS A 345 12.66 -3.89 14.24
C HIS A 345 13.12 -3.25 15.55
N LEU A 346 12.52 -3.65 16.68
CA LEU A 346 12.81 -3.10 18.00
C LEU A 346 13.86 -3.97 18.70
N GLU A 347 14.95 -3.37 19.15
CA GLU A 347 15.90 -4.02 20.06
C GLU A 347 15.50 -3.67 21.49
N ILE A 348 14.97 -4.67 22.20
CA ILE A 348 14.53 -4.49 23.58
C ILE A 348 15.69 -4.91 24.48
N THR A 349 16.06 -4.04 25.42
CA THR A 349 17.15 -4.30 26.37
C THR A 349 16.66 -4.88 27.70
N ASN A 350 15.45 -4.51 28.16
CA ASN A 350 14.80 -5.03 29.36
C ASN A 350 13.29 -5.22 29.15
N ASP A 351 12.66 -6.13 29.91
CA ASP A 351 11.20 -6.36 29.83
C ASP A 351 10.36 -5.10 30.11
N ASN A 352 10.88 -4.16 30.92
CA ASN A 352 10.23 -2.88 31.20
C ASN A 352 10.22 -1.91 30.00
N ASP A 353 11.06 -2.18 28.99
CA ASP A 353 11.14 -1.37 27.76
C ASP A 353 10.13 -1.84 26.71
N PHE A 354 9.45 -2.99 26.91
CA PHE A 354 8.37 -3.43 26.03
C PHE A 354 7.12 -2.57 26.26
N PRO A 355 6.73 -1.73 25.28
CA PRO A 355 5.77 -0.66 25.50
C PRO A 355 4.31 -1.13 25.47
N PHE A 356 4.08 -2.42 25.19
CA PHE A 356 2.75 -3.00 25.04
C PHE A 356 2.37 -3.83 26.28
N LYS A 357 1.11 -3.72 26.69
CA LYS A 357 0.56 -4.48 27.81
C LYS A 357 -0.27 -5.65 27.29
N SER A 358 -0.02 -6.85 27.81
CA SER A 358 -0.87 -8.02 27.53
C SER A 358 -2.30 -7.77 28.01
N VAL A 359 -3.26 -8.14 27.17
CA VAL A 359 -4.70 -7.97 27.43
C VAL A 359 -5.42 -9.30 27.45
N LYS A 360 -5.18 -10.16 26.46
CA LYS A 360 -5.89 -11.44 26.31
C LYS A 360 -4.99 -12.44 25.59
N HIS A 361 -4.93 -13.67 26.08
CA HIS A 361 -4.31 -14.75 25.31
C HIS A 361 -5.18 -15.11 24.09
N LEU A 362 -4.59 -15.13 22.90
CA LEU A 362 -5.31 -15.41 21.64
C LEU A 362 -5.13 -16.85 21.18
N GLY A 363 -3.97 -17.45 21.44
CA GLY A 363 -3.71 -18.85 21.11
C GLY A 363 -2.28 -19.28 21.38
N MET A 364 -2.06 -20.59 21.35
CA MET A 364 -0.76 -21.21 21.59
C MET A 364 -0.52 -22.28 20.53
N GLY A 365 0.53 -22.09 19.72
CA GLY A 365 1.00 -23.06 18.73
C GLY A 365 2.23 -23.84 19.23
N GLY A 366 2.66 -24.83 18.43
CA GLY A 366 3.82 -25.66 18.76
C GLY A 366 5.15 -24.89 18.84
N SER A 367 5.29 -23.78 18.12
CA SER A 367 6.51 -22.97 18.02
C SER A 367 6.38 -21.54 18.56
N ALA A 368 5.16 -21.05 18.78
CA ALA A 368 4.91 -19.68 19.20
C ALA A 368 3.63 -19.53 20.05
N SER A 369 3.60 -18.55 20.94
CA SER A 369 2.39 -18.10 21.64
C SER A 369 1.92 -16.77 21.08
N VAL A 370 0.61 -16.61 20.93
CA VAL A 370 -0.01 -15.38 20.45
C VAL A 370 -0.91 -14.79 21.53
N GLU A 371 -0.71 -13.52 21.83
CA GLU A 371 -1.56 -12.76 22.74
C GLU A 371 -1.97 -11.42 22.12
N MET A 372 -3.10 -10.88 22.54
CA MET A 372 -3.49 -9.53 22.23
C MET A 372 -2.78 -8.61 23.22
N VAL A 373 -2.00 -7.68 22.68
CA VAL A 373 -1.39 -6.61 23.45
C VAL A 373 -2.02 -5.28 23.08
N MET A 374 -2.04 -4.36 24.02
CA MET A 374 -2.50 -2.99 23.82
C MET A 374 -1.35 -2.04 24.06
N PHE A 375 -1.17 -1.08 23.16
CA PHE A 375 -0.31 0.07 23.40
C PHE A 375 -1.07 1.07 24.28
N PRO A 376 -0.75 1.21 25.58
CA PRO A 376 -1.57 1.99 26.51
C PRO A 376 -1.81 3.45 26.11
N PRO A 377 -0.86 4.17 25.48
CA PRO A 377 -1.08 5.56 25.11
C PRO A 377 -2.12 5.81 24.03
N THR A 378 -2.35 4.85 23.13
CA THR A 378 -3.29 4.99 22.01
C THR A 378 -4.47 4.03 22.09
N GLY A 379 -4.37 2.98 22.92
CA GLY A 379 -5.33 1.88 22.94
C GLY A 379 -5.20 0.94 21.72
N LEU A 380 -4.18 1.10 20.88
CA LEU A 380 -3.94 0.26 19.71
C LEU A 380 -3.77 -1.21 20.14
N GLN A 381 -4.59 -2.09 19.58
CA GLN A 381 -4.52 -3.52 19.82
C GLN A 381 -3.74 -4.22 18.71
N LEU A 382 -2.82 -5.10 19.09
CA LEU A 382 -1.96 -5.86 18.18
C LEU A 382 -1.92 -7.32 18.61
N ALA A 383 -1.74 -8.22 17.65
CA ALA A 383 -1.50 -9.63 17.92
C ALA A 383 0.01 -9.84 18.08
N HIS A 384 0.43 -10.18 19.29
CA HIS A 384 1.80 -10.36 19.70
C HIS A 384 2.17 -11.84 19.63
N LYS A 385 2.89 -12.23 18.58
CA LYS A 385 3.40 -13.59 18.35
C LYS A 385 4.83 -13.70 18.87
N VAL A 386 5.03 -14.50 19.90
CA VAL A 386 6.33 -14.72 20.55
C VAL A 386 6.79 -16.15 20.26
N PHE A 387 7.98 -16.28 19.68
CA PHE A 387 8.55 -17.59 19.33
C PHE A 387 9.22 -18.21 20.57
N ARG A 388 8.90 -19.47 20.86
CA ARG A 388 9.44 -20.19 22.03
C ARG A 388 10.91 -20.55 21.80
N LYS A 389 11.71 -20.50 22.87
CA LYS A 389 13.13 -20.90 22.85
C LYS A 389 13.23 -22.39 22.46
N PRO A 390 13.98 -22.76 21.40
CA PRO A 390 14.35 -24.14 21.21
C PRO A 390 15.35 -24.54 22.30
N TYR A 391 15.09 -25.65 23.01
CA TYR A 391 16.13 -26.32 23.79
C TYR A 391 17.19 -26.87 22.81
N GLY A 392 18.48 -26.69 23.13
CA GLY A 392 19.59 -27.27 22.39
C GLY A 392 19.95 -26.59 21.05
N GLY A 393 20.83 -25.59 21.08
CA GLY A 393 21.74 -25.23 19.98
C GLY A 393 21.19 -24.64 18.67
N LYS A 394 19.88 -24.64 18.40
CA LYS A 394 19.30 -24.26 17.08
C LYS A 394 18.84 -22.80 16.98
N LEU A 395 19.56 -21.86 17.59
CA LEU A 395 19.18 -20.44 17.56
C LEU A 395 19.22 -19.83 16.15
N ASP A 396 20.20 -20.23 15.33
CA ASP A 396 20.34 -19.72 13.96
C ASP A 396 19.26 -20.23 13.01
N GLU A 397 18.81 -21.47 13.22
CA GLU A 397 17.67 -22.04 12.51
C GLU A 397 16.37 -21.32 12.88
N ALA A 398 16.14 -21.06 14.18
CA ALA A 398 14.98 -20.27 14.63
C ALA A 398 14.99 -18.83 14.10
N LYS A 399 16.16 -18.16 14.08
CA LYS A 399 16.34 -16.83 13.45
C LYS A 399 16.09 -16.86 11.95
N ARG A 400 16.50 -17.92 11.26
CA ARG A 400 16.25 -18.10 9.82
C ARG A 400 14.75 -18.26 9.54
N VAL A 401 14.06 -19.12 10.29
CA VAL A 401 12.61 -19.32 10.17
C VAL A 401 11.84 -18.03 10.46
N PHE A 402 12.21 -17.32 11.53
CA PHE A 402 11.63 -16.02 11.87
C PHE A 402 11.79 -14.97 10.76
N ARG A 403 13.02 -14.81 10.23
CA ARG A 403 13.27 -13.86 9.13
C ARG A 403 12.49 -14.22 7.88
N ASN A 404 12.48 -15.50 7.51
CA ASN A 404 11.72 -16.00 6.38
C ASN A 404 10.21 -15.70 6.53
N GLU A 405 9.62 -15.94 7.69
CA GLU A 405 8.21 -15.62 7.96
C GLU A 405 7.92 -14.11 7.84
N VAL A 406 8.78 -13.27 8.40
CA VAL A 406 8.66 -11.80 8.31
C VAL A 406 8.75 -11.31 6.87
N GLU A 407 9.72 -11.81 6.10
CA GLU A 407 9.96 -11.40 4.71
C GLU A 407 8.81 -11.83 3.79
N ILE A 408 8.32 -13.06 3.94
CA ILE A 408 7.16 -13.57 3.20
C ILE A 408 5.93 -12.71 3.48
N ILE A 409 5.61 -12.46 4.76
CA ILE A 409 4.43 -11.65 5.11
C ILE A 409 4.58 -10.22 4.59
N LYS A 410 5.75 -9.59 4.72
CA LYS A 410 6.01 -8.24 4.19
C LYS A 410 5.84 -8.18 2.67
N ARG A 411 6.38 -9.16 1.93
CA ARG A 411 6.25 -9.27 0.47
C ARG A 411 4.80 -9.41 0.03
N LEU A 412 3.99 -10.12 0.82
CA LEU A 412 2.60 -10.41 0.52
C LEU A 412 1.60 -9.38 1.09
N SER A 413 2.06 -8.47 1.96
CA SER A 413 1.23 -7.56 2.78
C SER A 413 0.35 -6.57 2.01
N ILE A 414 0.59 -6.41 0.70
CA ILE A 414 -0.25 -5.58 -0.16
C ILE A 414 -1.63 -6.21 -0.43
N HIS A 415 -1.76 -7.51 -0.24
CA HIS A 415 -3.01 -8.22 -0.48
C HIS A 415 -3.95 -8.10 0.73
N PRO A 416 -5.25 -7.76 0.52
CA PRO A 416 -6.19 -7.50 1.62
C PRO A 416 -6.50 -8.75 2.47
N HIS A 417 -6.28 -9.95 1.94
CA HIS A 417 -6.54 -11.22 2.62
C HIS A 417 -5.28 -11.85 3.26
N ILE A 418 -4.24 -11.07 3.54
CA ILE A 418 -3.00 -11.55 4.16
C ILE A 418 -2.70 -10.71 5.40
N ILE A 419 -2.37 -11.36 6.52
CA ILE A 419 -2.02 -10.67 7.77
C ILE A 419 -0.85 -9.70 7.57
N ARG A 420 -0.82 -8.58 8.29
CA ARG A 420 0.27 -7.59 8.20
C ARG A 420 1.17 -7.62 9.42
N VAL A 421 2.47 -7.47 9.18
CA VAL A 421 3.45 -7.18 10.24
C VAL A 421 3.37 -5.70 10.58
N PHE A 422 3.02 -5.38 11.83
CA PHE A 422 3.10 -4.04 12.39
C PHE A 422 4.54 -3.73 12.80
N ALA A 423 5.16 -4.58 13.61
CA ALA A 423 6.57 -4.44 14.00
C ALA A 423 7.18 -5.80 14.32
N THR A 424 8.49 -5.85 14.43
CA THR A 424 9.23 -7.02 14.92
C THR A 424 10.13 -6.60 16.06
N TYR A 425 10.55 -7.52 16.91
CA TYR A 425 11.52 -7.20 17.94
C TYR A 425 12.39 -8.40 18.33
N SER A 426 13.52 -8.08 18.95
CA SER A 426 14.40 -9.04 19.59
C SER A 426 14.64 -8.64 21.05
N TYR A 427 14.60 -9.62 21.95
CA TYR A 427 14.90 -9.46 23.37
C TYR A 427 15.72 -10.64 23.87
N GLY A 428 17.01 -10.44 24.11
CA GLY A 428 17.94 -11.51 24.47
C GLY A 428 17.96 -12.64 23.44
N ARG A 429 17.35 -13.80 23.77
CA ARG A 429 17.19 -14.95 22.86
C ARG A 429 15.78 -15.13 22.30
N THR A 430 14.88 -14.20 22.61
CA THR A 430 13.49 -14.23 22.19
C THR A 430 13.30 -13.36 20.95
N LEU A 431 12.52 -13.85 20.00
CA LEU A 431 12.09 -13.12 18.81
C LEU A 431 10.58 -12.99 18.86
N GLY A 432 10.05 -11.84 18.47
CA GLY A 432 8.61 -11.64 18.42
C GLY A 432 8.16 -10.72 17.30
N MET A 433 6.89 -10.88 16.92
CA MET A 433 6.21 -10.12 15.88
C MET A 433 4.94 -9.51 16.46
N LEU A 434 4.70 -8.25 16.11
CA LEU A 434 3.43 -7.58 16.31
C LEU A 434 2.69 -7.59 14.97
N LEU A 435 1.51 -8.17 14.95
CA LEU A 435 0.69 -8.39 13.78
C LEU A 435 -0.61 -7.58 13.86
N MET A 436 -1.15 -7.20 12.71
CA MET A 436 -2.43 -6.51 12.60
C MET A 436 -3.19 -6.95 11.34
N PRO A 437 -4.54 -6.93 11.37
CA PRO A 437 -5.39 -6.62 12.53
C PRO A 437 -5.43 -7.75 13.57
N VAL A 438 -5.95 -7.46 14.77
CA VAL A 438 -6.36 -8.49 15.73
C VAL A 438 -7.73 -9.01 15.30
N ALA A 439 -7.82 -10.31 15.01
CA ALA A 439 -9.08 -10.94 14.62
C ALA A 439 -10.11 -10.88 15.76
N ASP A 440 -11.23 -10.20 15.51
CA ASP A 440 -12.32 -10.05 16.47
C ASP A 440 -13.16 -11.32 16.61
N SER A 441 -13.20 -12.13 15.54
CA SER A 441 -13.94 -13.40 15.50
C SER A 441 -13.03 -14.63 15.61
N GLY A 442 -11.74 -14.45 15.90
CA GLY A 442 -10.78 -15.55 16.05
C GLY A 442 -10.38 -16.20 14.72
N ASP A 443 -9.91 -17.44 14.80
CA ASP A 443 -9.63 -18.27 13.63
C ASP A 443 -10.90 -18.94 13.08
N LEU A 444 -10.86 -19.35 11.81
CA LEU A 444 -11.99 -19.93 11.11
C LEU A 444 -12.43 -21.26 11.73
N GLY A 445 -11.50 -22.05 12.29
CA GLY A 445 -11.84 -23.31 12.94
C GLY A 445 -12.75 -23.08 14.16
N THR A 446 -12.31 -22.21 15.05
CA THR A 446 -13.13 -21.78 16.21
C THR A 446 -14.44 -21.13 15.76
N TYR A 447 -14.41 -20.35 14.67
CA TYR A 447 -15.60 -19.69 14.12
C TYR A 447 -16.64 -20.69 13.62
N LEU A 448 -16.24 -21.71 12.87
CA LEU A 448 -17.12 -22.77 12.38
C LEU A 448 -17.69 -23.60 13.54
N GLN A 449 -16.84 -24.00 14.50
CA GLN A 449 -17.28 -24.75 15.68
C GLN A 449 -18.35 -23.99 16.48
N ASN A 450 -18.16 -22.69 16.70
CA ASN A 450 -19.15 -21.87 17.41
C ASN A 450 -20.52 -21.83 16.70
N ILE A 451 -20.55 -21.92 15.37
CA ILE A 451 -21.80 -21.98 14.60
C ILE A 451 -22.47 -23.35 14.81
N LEU A 452 -21.68 -24.43 14.74
CA LEU A 452 -22.16 -25.80 14.97
C LEU A 452 -22.75 -25.94 16.38
N ASP A 453 -22.01 -25.46 17.40
CA ASP A 453 -22.43 -25.48 18.81
C ASP A 453 -23.71 -24.66 19.06
N SER A 454 -23.96 -23.65 18.24
CA SER A 454 -25.16 -22.78 18.34
C SER A 454 -26.40 -23.34 17.62
N GLY A 455 -26.35 -24.59 17.14
CA GLY A 455 -27.47 -25.26 16.48
C GLY A 455 -27.32 -25.46 14.96
N GLY A 456 -26.09 -25.39 14.43
CA GLY A 456 -25.74 -25.81 13.06
C GLY A 456 -26.12 -24.84 11.93
N CYS A 457 -27.06 -23.92 12.15
CA CYS A 457 -27.50 -22.97 11.12
C CYS A 457 -26.79 -21.60 11.28
N PRO A 458 -26.00 -21.15 10.28
CA PRO A 458 -25.39 -19.83 10.33
C PRO A 458 -26.44 -18.71 10.23
N THR A 459 -26.23 -17.63 10.97
CA THR A 459 -26.99 -16.39 10.80
C THR A 459 -26.77 -15.80 9.39
N PRO A 460 -27.65 -14.90 8.89
CA PRO A 460 -27.44 -14.28 7.58
C PRO A 460 -26.08 -13.57 7.43
N GLU A 461 -25.57 -12.99 8.51
CA GLU A 461 -24.24 -12.36 8.53
C GLU A 461 -23.12 -13.40 8.44
N GLN A 462 -23.18 -14.47 9.25
CA GLN A 462 -22.23 -15.59 9.19
C GLN A 462 -22.24 -16.24 7.81
N ALA A 463 -23.42 -16.51 7.24
CA ALA A 463 -23.56 -17.07 5.91
C ALA A 463 -22.96 -16.16 4.83
N THR A 464 -23.08 -14.84 4.97
CA THR A 464 -22.46 -13.89 4.04
C THR A 464 -20.94 -13.97 4.09
N ILE A 465 -20.36 -14.07 5.28
CA ILE A 465 -18.91 -14.20 5.48
C ILE A 465 -18.41 -15.53 4.91
N LEU A 466 -19.08 -16.65 5.23
CA LEU A 466 -18.72 -17.98 4.77
C LEU A 466 -18.84 -18.10 3.25
N ASN A 467 -19.91 -17.60 2.64
CA ASN A 467 -20.01 -17.58 1.17
C ASN A 467 -18.92 -16.69 0.55
N GLY A 468 -18.68 -15.50 1.10
CA GLY A 468 -17.64 -14.59 0.61
C GLY A 468 -16.22 -15.15 0.75
N SER A 469 -16.00 -16.09 1.66
CA SER A 469 -14.68 -16.66 1.93
C SER A 469 -14.15 -17.50 0.76
N PHE A 470 -14.99 -18.20 0.00
CA PHE A 470 -14.53 -19.07 -1.09
C PHE A 470 -13.73 -18.30 -2.14
N GLY A 471 -14.29 -17.21 -2.68
CA GLY A 471 -13.59 -16.39 -3.67
C GLY A 471 -12.45 -15.58 -3.06
N CYS A 472 -12.58 -15.13 -1.81
CA CYS A 472 -11.50 -14.40 -1.11
C CYS A 472 -10.27 -15.27 -0.83
N LEU A 473 -10.46 -16.54 -0.40
CA LEU A 473 -9.39 -17.51 -0.20
C LEU A 473 -8.74 -17.87 -1.54
N ALA A 474 -9.54 -18.18 -2.57
CA ALA A 474 -9.03 -18.45 -3.90
C ALA A 474 -8.18 -17.30 -4.44
N ASN A 475 -8.65 -16.05 -4.28
CA ASN A 475 -7.93 -14.86 -4.69
C ASN A 475 -6.62 -14.66 -3.92
N GLY A 476 -6.64 -14.85 -2.59
CA GLY A 476 -5.45 -14.80 -1.75
C GLY A 476 -4.44 -15.89 -2.10
N LEU A 477 -4.87 -17.13 -2.33
CA LEU A 477 -3.99 -18.23 -2.68
C LEU A 477 -3.35 -18.05 -4.06
N ALA A 478 -4.12 -17.61 -5.06
CA ALA A 478 -3.59 -17.26 -6.38
C ALA A 478 -2.53 -16.15 -6.27
N PHE A 479 -2.77 -15.15 -5.42
CA PHE A 479 -1.78 -14.11 -5.15
C PHE A 479 -0.50 -14.65 -4.50
N ILE A 480 -0.63 -15.55 -3.50
CA ILE A 480 0.52 -16.21 -2.85
C ILE A 480 1.34 -17.02 -3.88
N HIS A 481 0.67 -17.83 -4.70
CA HIS A 481 1.30 -18.69 -5.71
C HIS A 481 1.96 -17.89 -6.83
N LYS A 482 1.38 -16.76 -7.24
CA LYS A 482 1.95 -15.83 -8.22
C LYS A 482 3.26 -15.21 -7.75
N HIS A 483 3.44 -15.05 -6.43
CA HIS A 483 4.70 -14.58 -5.83
C HIS A 483 5.68 -15.73 -5.54
N THR A 484 5.50 -16.89 -6.18
CA THR A 484 6.33 -18.09 -6.05
C THR A 484 6.42 -18.63 -4.62
N ILE A 485 5.42 -18.35 -3.79
CA ILE A 485 5.35 -18.81 -2.40
C ILE A 485 4.38 -19.99 -2.28
N ARG A 486 4.74 -20.98 -1.45
CA ARG A 486 3.84 -22.05 -0.99
C ARG A 486 3.55 -21.86 0.50
N HIS A 487 2.28 -21.93 0.89
CA HIS A 487 1.89 -21.73 2.28
C HIS A 487 2.23 -22.96 3.16
N LYS A 488 2.02 -24.18 2.64
CA LYS A 488 2.32 -25.49 3.26
C LYS A 488 1.54 -25.89 4.51
N ASP A 489 0.80 -24.97 5.13
CA ASP A 489 -0.02 -25.24 6.32
C ASP A 489 -1.38 -24.52 6.26
N ILE A 490 -2.08 -24.65 5.13
CA ILE A 490 -3.45 -24.11 5.00
C ILE A 490 -4.40 -25.01 5.77
N LYS A 491 -5.10 -24.41 6.75
CA LYS A 491 -6.11 -25.05 7.60
C LYS A 491 -6.97 -23.95 8.26
N PRO A 492 -8.15 -24.28 8.81
CA PRO A 492 -9.03 -23.27 9.42
C PRO A 492 -8.37 -22.46 10.54
N GLN A 493 -7.47 -23.07 11.32
CA GLN A 493 -6.76 -22.39 12.41
C GLN A 493 -5.76 -21.32 11.92
N ASN A 494 -5.33 -21.39 10.66
CA ASN A 494 -4.42 -20.44 10.02
C ASN A 494 -5.17 -19.44 9.10
N ILE A 495 -6.49 -19.37 9.22
CA ILE A 495 -7.34 -18.40 8.53
C ILE A 495 -8.07 -17.60 9.60
N LEU A 496 -7.84 -16.29 9.66
CA LEU A 496 -8.46 -15.42 10.66
C LEU A 496 -9.74 -14.80 10.11
N VAL A 497 -10.73 -14.60 10.98
CA VAL A 497 -11.98 -13.89 10.66
C VAL A 497 -11.95 -12.53 11.34
N HIS A 498 -11.96 -11.47 10.53
CA HIS A 498 -11.92 -10.09 11.00
C HIS A 498 -12.92 -9.18 10.30
N HIS A 499 -13.87 -8.59 11.04
CA HIS A 499 -14.86 -7.64 10.50
C HIS A 499 -15.52 -8.09 9.18
N GLY A 500 -15.90 -9.37 9.12
CA GLY A 500 -16.53 -9.98 7.95
C GLY A 500 -15.61 -10.26 6.76
N SER A 501 -14.30 -10.12 6.95
CA SER A 501 -13.27 -10.54 6.00
C SER A 501 -12.44 -11.69 6.58
N ILE A 502 -11.76 -12.41 5.70
CA ILE A 502 -10.87 -13.50 6.05
C ILE A 502 -9.41 -13.15 5.74
N LEU A 503 -8.46 -13.69 6.50
CA LEU A 503 -7.02 -13.39 6.35
C LEU A 503 -6.19 -14.68 6.49
N TYR A 504 -5.27 -14.92 5.55
CA TYR A 504 -4.20 -15.90 5.73
C TYR A 504 -3.21 -15.43 6.79
N THR A 505 -2.82 -16.33 7.69
CA THR A 505 -1.79 -16.12 8.71
C THR A 505 -0.89 -17.35 8.86
N ASP A 506 0.14 -17.23 9.69
CA ASP A 506 1.09 -18.29 10.04
C ASP A 506 1.89 -18.87 8.85
N PHE A 507 2.82 -18.05 8.36
CA PHE A 507 3.74 -18.41 7.27
C PHE A 507 5.04 -19.08 7.78
N GLY A 508 5.05 -19.56 9.03
CA GLY A 508 6.26 -20.09 9.68
C GLY A 508 6.88 -21.31 8.99
N VAL A 509 6.11 -22.06 8.22
CA VAL A 509 6.60 -23.19 7.40
C VAL A 509 6.52 -22.94 5.90
N ALA A 510 6.14 -21.73 5.49
CA ALA A 510 5.99 -21.33 4.09
C ALA A 510 7.34 -21.37 3.36
N PHE A 511 7.28 -21.65 2.06
CA PHE A 511 8.46 -21.86 1.23
C PHE A 511 8.47 -20.88 0.05
N ASP A 512 9.54 -20.08 -0.05
CA ASP A 512 9.82 -19.24 -1.22
C ASP A 512 10.62 -20.04 -2.25
N ALA A 513 10.05 -20.22 -3.45
CA ALA A 513 10.68 -20.95 -4.54
C ALA A 513 11.39 -20.03 -5.55
N SER A 514 11.55 -18.73 -5.27
CA SER A 514 12.12 -17.76 -6.22
C SER A 514 13.56 -18.06 -6.66
N GLU A 515 14.33 -18.80 -5.86
CA GLU A 515 15.70 -19.21 -6.19
C GLU A 515 15.79 -20.58 -6.90
N GLN A 516 14.66 -21.27 -7.14
CA GLN A 516 14.62 -22.61 -7.74
C GLN A 516 13.84 -22.59 -9.06
N GLU A 517 14.44 -23.13 -10.13
CA GLU A 517 13.80 -23.21 -11.45
C GLU A 517 12.51 -24.05 -11.46
N ASN A 518 12.30 -24.92 -10.46
CA ASN A 518 11.09 -25.72 -10.27
C ASN A 518 10.57 -25.64 -8.83
N THR A 519 9.25 -25.55 -8.67
CA THR A 519 8.57 -25.51 -7.35
C THR A 519 8.49 -26.87 -6.64
N THR A 520 8.99 -27.94 -7.27
CA THR A 520 8.92 -29.31 -6.77
C THR A 520 10.03 -29.57 -5.75
N THR A 521 9.66 -29.97 -4.53
CA THR A 521 10.61 -30.30 -3.46
C THR A 521 10.52 -31.76 -3.05
N VAL A 522 11.67 -32.37 -2.76
CA VAL A 522 11.85 -33.79 -2.38
C VAL A 522 12.21 -33.89 -0.90
N GLY A 523 11.85 -35.00 -0.23
CA GLY A 523 12.25 -35.29 1.16
C GLY A 523 11.24 -34.84 2.22
N ASN A 524 11.62 -34.94 3.50
CA ASN A 524 10.76 -34.75 4.67
C ASN A 524 10.04 -33.37 4.68
N PRO A 525 8.69 -33.24 4.57
CA PRO A 525 7.93 -32.00 4.73
C PRO A 525 8.21 -31.17 5.98
N GLY A 526 8.86 -31.72 7.00
CA GLY A 526 9.02 -31.07 8.30
C GLY A 526 7.68 -31.07 9.05
N ALA A 527 7.26 -29.89 9.51
CA ALA A 527 6.00 -29.68 10.24
C ALA A 527 4.81 -29.43 9.30
N HIS A 528 3.70 -30.15 9.51
CA HIS A 528 2.44 -30.02 8.79
C HIS A 528 1.27 -30.58 9.63
N THR A 529 0.05 -30.04 9.49
CA THR A 529 -1.14 -30.66 10.10
C THR A 529 -1.64 -31.81 9.25
N ARG A 530 -1.49 -33.05 9.76
CA ARG A 530 -1.83 -34.29 9.04
C ARG A 530 -3.24 -34.31 8.43
N ARG A 531 -4.24 -33.75 9.10
CA ARG A 531 -5.65 -33.75 8.66
C ARG A 531 -5.89 -33.10 7.30
N TYR A 532 -5.24 -31.97 7.01
CA TYR A 532 -5.45 -31.14 5.81
C TYR A 532 -4.40 -31.39 4.72
N CYS A 533 -3.50 -32.36 4.93
CA CYS A 533 -2.39 -32.59 4.03
C CYS A 533 -2.80 -33.33 2.76
N ALA A 534 -2.21 -32.92 1.64
CA ALA A 534 -2.36 -33.62 0.38
C ALA A 534 -1.75 -35.04 0.43
N PRO A 535 -2.25 -35.99 -0.37
CA PRO A 535 -1.77 -37.38 -0.37
C PRO A 535 -0.27 -37.51 -0.61
N GLU A 536 0.29 -36.71 -1.52
CA GLU A 536 1.72 -36.70 -1.83
C GLU A 536 2.57 -36.18 -0.65
N VAL A 537 2.02 -35.26 0.15
CA VAL A 537 2.69 -34.74 1.35
C VAL A 537 2.69 -35.80 2.46
N ALA A 538 1.55 -36.46 2.67
CA ALA A 538 1.41 -37.54 3.66
C ALA A 538 2.30 -38.76 3.34
N ARG A 539 2.52 -39.04 2.05
CA ARG A 539 3.38 -40.12 1.55
C ARG A 539 4.86 -39.75 1.40
N TRP A 540 5.26 -38.53 1.78
CA TRP A 540 6.65 -38.07 1.67
C TRP A 540 7.18 -37.97 0.22
N GLU A 541 6.26 -37.81 -0.74
CA GLU A 541 6.55 -37.74 -2.18
C GLU A 541 6.89 -36.31 -2.63
N ASN A 542 7.17 -36.18 -3.93
CA ASN A 542 7.41 -34.89 -4.59
C ASN A 542 6.15 -34.02 -4.50
N ARG A 543 6.31 -32.79 -4.00
CA ARG A 543 5.20 -31.85 -3.78
C ARG A 543 5.48 -30.48 -4.39
N ASN A 544 4.44 -29.81 -4.88
CA ASN A 544 4.49 -28.50 -5.55
C ASN A 544 3.38 -27.57 -5.00
N ARG A 545 3.04 -26.49 -5.73
CA ARG A 545 1.98 -25.53 -5.33
C ARG A 545 0.58 -26.17 -5.23
N LYS A 546 0.30 -27.24 -5.96
CA LYS A 546 -0.99 -27.95 -5.96
C LYS A 546 -1.29 -28.62 -4.61
N SER A 547 -0.29 -28.86 -3.76
CA SER A 547 -0.53 -29.37 -2.40
C SER A 547 -1.31 -28.36 -1.54
N ASP A 548 -1.07 -27.06 -1.72
CA ASP A 548 -1.86 -26.01 -1.05
C ASP A 548 -3.32 -25.98 -1.55
N ILE A 549 -3.56 -26.35 -2.82
CA ILE A 549 -4.91 -26.43 -3.41
C ILE A 549 -5.72 -27.52 -2.73
N PHE A 550 -5.13 -28.69 -2.50
CA PHE A 550 -5.79 -29.77 -1.77
C PHE A 550 -6.15 -29.33 -0.34
N SER A 551 -5.20 -28.71 0.36
CA SER A 551 -5.43 -28.19 1.72
C SER A 551 -6.53 -27.12 1.76
N LEU A 552 -6.59 -26.23 0.77
CA LEU A 552 -7.69 -25.27 0.65
C LEU A 552 -9.02 -25.96 0.31
N GLY A 553 -9.00 -27.03 -0.48
CA GLY A 553 -10.18 -27.84 -0.79
C GLY A 553 -10.78 -28.44 0.48
N CYS A 554 -9.92 -28.96 1.37
CA CYS A 554 -10.33 -29.45 2.69
C CYS A 554 -11.01 -28.34 3.53
N VAL A 555 -10.47 -27.12 3.52
CA VAL A 555 -11.10 -25.96 4.18
C VAL A 555 -12.46 -25.63 3.56
N PHE A 556 -12.60 -25.74 2.23
CA PHE A 556 -13.88 -25.54 1.57
C PHE A 556 -14.92 -26.57 2.00
N ILE A 557 -14.52 -27.83 2.24
CA ILE A 557 -15.41 -28.85 2.80
C ILE A 557 -15.87 -28.48 4.20
N ASP A 558 -14.97 -28.04 5.09
CA ASP A 558 -15.35 -27.60 6.44
C ASP A 558 -16.38 -26.45 6.41
N ILE A 559 -16.21 -25.48 5.49
CA ILE A 559 -17.17 -24.37 5.32
C ILE A 559 -18.51 -24.87 4.73
N LEU A 560 -18.45 -25.78 3.75
CA LEU A 560 -19.65 -26.37 3.14
C LEU A 560 -20.44 -27.22 4.12
N ALA A 561 -19.80 -27.95 5.04
CA ALA A 561 -20.48 -28.72 6.07
C ALA A 561 -21.39 -27.84 6.95
N VAL A 562 -20.98 -26.59 7.21
CA VAL A 562 -21.80 -25.60 7.94
C VAL A 562 -22.88 -24.97 7.06
N LEU A 563 -22.60 -24.72 5.78
CA LEU A 563 -23.55 -24.07 4.86
C LEU A 563 -24.60 -25.02 4.27
N GLU A 564 -24.30 -26.31 4.22
CA GLU A 564 -25.05 -27.37 3.54
C GLU A 564 -25.12 -28.65 4.41
N PRO A 565 -25.66 -28.58 5.65
CA PRO A 565 -25.63 -29.69 6.59
C PRO A 565 -26.41 -30.93 6.13
N HIS A 566 -27.33 -30.81 5.17
CA HIS A 566 -28.04 -31.97 4.63
C HIS A 566 -27.21 -32.83 3.66
N ILE A 567 -26.02 -32.37 3.26
CA ILE A 567 -25.12 -33.17 2.41
C ILE A 567 -24.41 -34.27 3.24
N GLY A 568 -24.35 -34.13 4.57
CA GLY A 568 -23.71 -35.11 5.46
C GLY A 568 -22.18 -35.03 5.47
N LEU A 569 -21.61 -33.84 5.24
CA LEU A 569 -20.15 -33.64 5.24
C LEU A 569 -19.55 -33.62 6.64
N GLU A 570 -20.37 -33.33 7.66
CA GLU A 570 -20.00 -33.32 9.08
C GLU A 570 -19.56 -34.70 9.60
N GLU A 571 -19.98 -35.79 8.96
CA GLU A 571 -19.55 -37.16 9.32
C GLU A 571 -18.01 -37.35 9.22
N PHE A 572 -17.34 -36.45 8.52
CA PHE A 572 -15.90 -36.50 8.26
C PHE A 572 -15.07 -35.52 9.11
N GLU A 573 -15.69 -34.81 10.05
CA GLU A 573 -15.06 -33.74 10.84
C GLU A 573 -13.83 -34.18 11.67
N SER A 574 -13.66 -35.48 11.95
CA SER A 574 -12.49 -36.00 12.70
C SER A 574 -11.49 -36.77 11.84
N ARG A 575 -11.75 -36.92 10.55
CA ARG A 575 -10.98 -37.79 9.65
C ARG A 575 -9.90 -37.03 8.87
N ILE A 576 -8.88 -37.77 8.43
CA ILE A 576 -7.80 -37.25 7.60
C ILE A 576 -8.29 -37.18 6.16
N TYR A 577 -8.34 -35.98 5.58
CA TYR A 577 -8.99 -35.74 4.29
C TYR A 577 -8.39 -36.56 3.14
N CYS A 578 -7.07 -36.76 3.10
CA CYS A 578 -6.46 -37.58 2.05
C CYS A 578 -6.79 -39.08 2.12
N GLU A 579 -7.23 -39.59 3.28
CA GLU A 579 -7.65 -40.98 3.45
C GLU A 579 -9.11 -41.21 3.03
N ILE A 580 -9.90 -40.14 2.93
CA ILE A 580 -11.34 -40.17 2.59
C ILE A 580 -11.69 -39.38 1.33
N ALA A 581 -10.68 -38.89 0.58
CA ALA A 581 -10.91 -38.01 -0.54
C ALA A 581 -11.83 -38.64 -1.60
N GLU A 582 -11.68 -39.94 -1.88
CA GLU A 582 -12.54 -40.66 -2.84
C GLU A 582 -14.01 -40.72 -2.37
N ASP A 583 -14.24 -40.97 -1.09
CA ASP A 583 -15.59 -40.98 -0.50
C ASP A 583 -16.22 -39.59 -0.57
N LEU A 584 -15.45 -38.54 -0.24
CA LEU A 584 -15.91 -37.16 -0.33
C LEU A 584 -16.22 -36.76 -1.78
N GLN A 585 -15.35 -37.08 -2.73
CA GLN A 585 -15.60 -36.81 -4.16
C GLN A 585 -16.88 -37.52 -4.64
N ASN A 586 -17.12 -38.76 -4.20
CA ASN A 586 -18.37 -39.48 -4.51
C ASN A 586 -19.62 -38.78 -3.96
N ILE A 587 -19.54 -38.21 -2.75
CA ILE A 587 -20.61 -37.41 -2.14
C ILE A 587 -20.80 -36.11 -2.95
N LEU A 588 -19.74 -35.35 -3.19
CA LEU A 588 -19.78 -34.07 -3.92
C LEU A 588 -20.40 -34.20 -5.31
N ARG A 589 -20.06 -35.27 -6.04
CA ARG A 589 -20.60 -35.56 -7.39
C ARG A 589 -22.08 -35.90 -7.40
N ARG A 590 -22.63 -36.39 -6.29
CA ARG A 590 -24.05 -36.81 -6.17
C ARG A 590 -24.90 -35.82 -5.38
N ALA A 591 -24.27 -34.94 -4.60
CA ALA A 591 -24.93 -33.98 -3.74
C ALA A 591 -25.69 -32.93 -4.54
N ASN A 592 -26.83 -32.50 -3.99
CA ASN A 592 -27.59 -31.37 -4.50
C ASN A 592 -27.65 -30.28 -3.42
N PRO A 593 -27.03 -29.11 -3.63
CA PRO A 593 -27.00 -28.07 -2.61
C PRO A 593 -28.40 -27.46 -2.44
N ALA A 594 -28.73 -27.04 -1.22
CA ALA A 594 -29.96 -26.32 -0.92
C ALA A 594 -30.04 -25.01 -1.70
N HIS A 595 -28.88 -24.40 -1.99
CA HIS A 595 -28.80 -23.20 -2.80
C HIS A 595 -28.13 -23.47 -4.16
N GLN A 596 -28.88 -23.28 -5.25
CA GLN A 596 -28.41 -23.55 -6.63
C GLN A 596 -27.11 -22.82 -7.01
N GLY A 597 -26.87 -21.64 -6.42
CA GLY A 597 -25.61 -20.90 -6.60
C GLY A 597 -24.33 -21.69 -6.23
N ARG A 598 -24.43 -22.74 -5.39
CA ARG A 598 -23.30 -23.55 -4.91
C ARG A 598 -23.05 -24.82 -5.73
N THR A 599 -23.83 -25.12 -6.76
CA THR A 599 -23.60 -26.34 -7.58
C THR A 599 -22.22 -26.35 -8.21
N SER A 600 -21.77 -25.21 -8.77
CA SER A 600 -20.41 -25.08 -9.32
C SER A 600 -19.33 -25.17 -8.25
N LEU A 601 -19.63 -24.78 -7.01
CA LEU A 601 -18.70 -24.84 -5.89
C LEU A 601 -18.45 -26.29 -5.44
N LEU A 602 -19.47 -27.16 -5.45
CA LEU A 602 -19.26 -28.59 -5.17
C LEU A 602 -18.35 -29.24 -6.22
N ARG A 603 -18.52 -28.87 -7.49
CA ARG A 603 -17.68 -29.35 -8.60
C ARG A 603 -16.24 -28.88 -8.47
N VAL A 604 -15.99 -27.63 -8.11
CA VAL A 604 -14.61 -27.16 -7.94
C VAL A 604 -13.94 -27.81 -6.72
N CYS A 605 -14.70 -28.12 -5.65
CA CYS A 605 -14.16 -28.87 -4.52
C CYS A 605 -13.73 -30.29 -4.93
N ASP A 606 -14.46 -30.96 -5.82
CA ASP A 606 -14.09 -32.26 -6.39
C ASP A 606 -12.74 -32.17 -7.14
N GLU A 607 -12.56 -31.16 -7.99
CA GLU A 607 -11.30 -30.92 -8.74
C GLU A 607 -10.11 -30.52 -7.84
N MET A 608 -10.37 -29.87 -6.71
CA MET A 608 -9.34 -29.51 -5.72
C MET A 608 -8.86 -30.72 -4.90
N LEU A 609 -9.71 -31.73 -4.72
CA LEU A 609 -9.44 -32.93 -3.93
C LEU A 609 -8.86 -34.10 -4.75
N GLU A 610 -8.49 -33.87 -6.01
CA GLU A 610 -7.84 -34.89 -6.83
C GLU A 610 -6.57 -35.45 -6.16
N LEU A 611 -6.50 -36.78 -6.10
CA LEU A 611 -5.42 -37.51 -5.40
C LEU A 611 -4.08 -37.38 -6.12
N LYS A 612 -4.11 -37.26 -7.45
CA LYS A 612 -2.94 -37.01 -8.30
C LYS A 612 -2.76 -35.51 -8.48
N GLN A 613 -1.54 -35.05 -8.21
CA GLN A 613 -1.21 -33.62 -8.27
C GLN A 613 -1.30 -33.03 -9.69
N GLU A 614 -1.11 -33.85 -10.72
CA GLU A 614 -1.19 -33.47 -12.14
C GLU A 614 -2.63 -33.23 -12.62
N ASP A 615 -3.59 -33.94 -12.03
CA ASP A 615 -5.02 -33.83 -12.36
C ASP A 615 -5.69 -32.70 -11.56
N ARG A 616 -5.07 -32.30 -10.44
CA ARG A 616 -5.57 -31.24 -9.56
C ARG A 616 -5.47 -29.87 -10.22
N ILE A 617 -6.49 -29.03 -10.04
CA ILE A 617 -6.50 -27.64 -10.51
C ILE A 617 -5.41 -26.77 -9.83
N ASP A 618 -4.95 -25.68 -10.47
CA ASP A 618 -4.09 -24.68 -9.83
C ASP A 618 -4.87 -23.47 -9.29
N ALA A 619 -4.18 -22.57 -8.58
CA ALA A 619 -4.80 -21.43 -7.91
C ALA A 619 -5.37 -20.40 -8.91
N GLU A 620 -4.68 -20.17 -10.03
CA GLU A 620 -5.14 -19.29 -11.09
C GLU A 620 -6.44 -19.81 -11.72
N ALA A 621 -6.48 -21.10 -12.12
CA ALA A 621 -7.68 -21.70 -12.67
C ALA A 621 -8.82 -21.78 -11.64
N LEU A 622 -8.53 -22.06 -10.36
CA LEU A 622 -9.51 -21.98 -9.28
C LEU A 622 -10.14 -20.58 -9.20
N LEU A 623 -9.34 -19.52 -9.25
CA LEU A 623 -9.83 -18.15 -9.21
C LEU A 623 -10.69 -17.81 -10.43
N GLU A 624 -10.33 -18.29 -11.63
CA GLU A 624 -11.14 -18.15 -12.84
C GLU A 624 -12.50 -18.84 -12.73
N ILE A 625 -12.54 -20.05 -12.19
CA ILE A 625 -13.79 -20.77 -11.92
C ILE A 625 -14.63 -20.02 -10.89
N MET A 626 -14.02 -19.50 -9.82
CA MET A 626 -14.75 -18.72 -8.80
C MET A 626 -15.32 -17.40 -9.36
N ASN A 627 -14.57 -16.72 -10.24
CA ASN A 627 -15.05 -15.52 -10.94
C ASN A 627 -16.23 -15.84 -11.87
N SER A 628 -16.13 -16.95 -12.61
CA SER A 628 -17.20 -17.41 -13.50
C SER A 628 -18.45 -17.82 -12.72
N THR A 629 -18.24 -18.54 -11.61
CA THR A 629 -19.30 -18.94 -10.67
C THR A 629 -20.00 -17.71 -10.11
N TRP A 630 -19.25 -16.70 -9.65
CA TRP A 630 -19.79 -15.43 -9.18
C TRP A 630 -20.64 -14.70 -10.24
N LYS A 631 -20.18 -14.63 -11.49
CA LYS A 631 -20.97 -14.04 -12.59
C LYS A 631 -22.31 -14.76 -12.74
N SER A 632 -22.30 -16.09 -12.76
CA SER A 632 -23.52 -16.90 -12.89
C SER A 632 -24.43 -16.89 -11.66
N SER A 633 -23.88 -16.75 -10.45
CA SER A 633 -24.60 -16.81 -9.18
C SER A 633 -25.03 -15.45 -8.63
N SER A 634 -24.53 -14.35 -9.20
CA SER A 634 -24.85 -12.98 -8.77
C SER A 634 -26.35 -12.66 -8.86
N GLY A 635 -27.06 -13.24 -9.84
CA GLY A 635 -28.52 -13.19 -9.95
C GLY A 635 -29.28 -14.09 -8.98
N LEU A 636 -28.58 -14.99 -8.26
CA LEU A 636 -29.13 -15.93 -7.28
C LEU A 636 -28.89 -15.46 -5.83
N GLY A 637 -28.35 -14.26 -5.60
CA GLY A 637 -28.20 -13.68 -4.26
C GLY A 637 -27.02 -14.19 -3.43
N ILE A 638 -26.10 -14.98 -3.99
CA ILE A 638 -24.84 -15.36 -3.33
C ILE A 638 -23.68 -14.52 -3.87
N ASN A 639 -22.93 -13.92 -2.95
CA ASN A 639 -21.68 -13.26 -3.25
C ASN A 639 -20.49 -14.08 -2.72
N TYR A 640 -19.64 -14.55 -3.64
CA TYR A 640 -18.43 -15.31 -3.32
C TYR A 640 -17.21 -14.45 -3.02
N PHE A 641 -17.32 -13.13 -3.12
CA PHE A 641 -16.21 -12.21 -2.88
C PHE A 641 -16.61 -11.09 -1.93
N CYS A 642 -15.66 -10.64 -1.10
CA CYS A 642 -15.82 -9.38 -0.38
C CYS A 642 -15.85 -8.20 -1.37
N LYS A 643 -16.31 -7.02 -0.93
CA LYS A 643 -16.41 -5.82 -1.78
C LYS A 643 -15.09 -5.45 -2.48
N SER A 644 -13.95 -5.75 -1.86
CA SER A 644 -12.63 -5.44 -2.41
C SER A 644 -12.18 -6.42 -3.50
N CYS A 645 -12.69 -7.65 -3.48
CA CYS A 645 -12.34 -8.72 -4.40
C CYS A 645 -13.42 -8.99 -5.44
N SER A 646 -14.62 -8.43 -5.27
CA SER A 646 -15.68 -8.50 -6.27
C SER A 646 -15.15 -7.97 -7.61
N PRO A 647 -15.25 -8.74 -8.70
CA PRO A 647 -14.90 -8.23 -10.02
C PRO A 647 -15.70 -6.95 -10.28
N LYS A 648 -15.01 -5.86 -10.65
CA LYS A 648 -15.71 -4.64 -11.06
C LYS A 648 -16.52 -5.00 -12.29
N THR A 649 -17.85 -5.03 -12.16
CA THR A 649 -18.73 -5.06 -13.31
C THR A 649 -18.38 -3.82 -14.12
N GLU A 650 -17.83 -3.99 -15.31
CA GLU A 650 -17.94 -2.96 -16.33
C GLU A 650 -19.43 -2.66 -16.42
N LEU A 651 -19.81 -1.47 -15.96
CA LEU A 651 -21.08 -0.88 -16.33
C LEU A 651 -21.02 -0.83 -17.86
N LEU A 652 -21.70 -1.78 -18.51
CA LEU A 652 -22.04 -1.66 -19.92
C LEU A 652 -22.50 -0.22 -20.11
N SER A 653 -21.78 0.52 -20.97
CA SER A 653 -22.19 1.86 -21.34
C SER A 653 -23.65 1.80 -21.76
N VAL A 654 -24.41 2.82 -21.39
CA VAL A 654 -25.80 2.99 -21.83
C VAL A 654 -25.89 2.94 -23.37
N ASP A 655 -24.79 3.23 -24.06
CA ASP A 655 -24.63 3.10 -25.51
C ASP A 655 -24.81 1.67 -26.04
N SER A 656 -24.44 0.63 -25.28
CA SER A 656 -24.66 -0.77 -25.67
C SER A 656 -26.12 -1.20 -25.57
N LEU A 657 -26.93 -0.59 -24.69
CA LEU A 657 -28.37 -0.85 -24.60
C LEU A 657 -29.17 -0.07 -25.66
N ILE A 658 -28.62 1.05 -26.14
CA ILE A 658 -29.21 1.84 -27.23
C ILE A 658 -29.03 1.12 -28.58
N GLY A 659 -27.94 0.38 -28.76
CA GLY A 659 -27.70 -0.43 -29.97
C GLY A 659 -28.74 -1.55 -30.19
N THR A 660 -29.15 -2.25 -29.12
CA THR A 660 -30.08 -3.39 -29.22
C THR A 660 -31.55 -2.97 -29.33
N LEU A 661 -31.89 -1.74 -28.91
CA LEU A 661 -33.22 -1.16 -29.12
C LEU A 661 -33.38 -0.50 -30.50
N ALA A 662 -32.28 -0.17 -31.18
CA ALA A 662 -32.31 0.42 -32.53
C ALA A 662 -32.67 -0.59 -33.63
N GLU A 663 -32.46 -1.90 -33.42
CA GLU A 663 -32.82 -2.93 -34.41
C GLU A 663 -34.30 -3.39 -34.34
N HIS A 664 -35.03 -3.03 -33.27
CA HIS A 664 -36.44 -3.41 -33.11
C HIS A 664 -37.47 -2.34 -33.50
N CYS A 665 -37.03 -1.16 -33.97
CA CYS A 665 -37.94 -0.07 -34.39
C CYS A 665 -37.92 0.26 -35.89
N ILE A 666 -37.22 -0.52 -36.74
CA ILE A 666 -37.30 -0.37 -38.20
C ILE A 666 -38.36 -1.32 -38.77
N SER A 667 -39.62 -1.14 -38.38
CA SER A 667 -40.76 -1.68 -39.13
C SER A 667 -42.05 -0.90 -38.85
N SER A 668 -42.10 0.38 -39.21
CA SER A 668 -43.31 1.05 -39.73
C SER A 668 -43.06 2.53 -40.02
N GLN A 669 -43.19 2.88 -41.31
CA GLN A 669 -43.78 4.08 -41.93
C GLN A 669 -44.22 5.22 -40.97
N SER A 670 -44.07 6.52 -41.21
CA SER A 670 -43.87 7.33 -42.42
C SER A 670 -43.57 8.81 -42.06
N VAL A 671 -42.72 9.47 -42.87
CA VAL A 671 -42.74 10.87 -43.35
C VAL A 671 -43.33 12.00 -42.45
N GLN A 672 -42.48 12.95 -42.00
CA GLN A 672 -42.45 14.38 -42.40
C GLN A 672 -41.45 15.22 -41.55
N SER A 673 -40.98 16.32 -42.15
CA SER A 673 -39.79 17.16 -41.86
C SER A 673 -39.75 17.90 -40.50
N PRO A 674 -38.54 18.35 -40.04
CA PRO A 674 -38.35 18.98 -38.74
C PRO A 674 -38.42 20.51 -38.80
N ALA A 675 -39.44 21.10 -38.19
CA ALA A 675 -39.41 22.48 -37.68
C ALA A 675 -40.54 22.70 -36.67
N SER A 676 -40.21 23.35 -35.56
CA SER A 676 -41.06 23.84 -34.46
C SER A 676 -41.22 22.94 -33.22
N PHE A 677 -41.32 23.63 -32.07
CA PHE A 677 -41.49 23.17 -30.68
C PHE A 677 -40.24 23.11 -29.80
N ALA A 678 -39.71 24.31 -29.53
CA ALA A 678 -39.35 24.69 -28.17
C ALA A 678 -40.63 24.90 -27.32
N SER A 679 -40.51 24.62 -26.02
CA SER A 679 -41.54 24.69 -24.96
C SER A 679 -42.57 23.56 -24.96
N THR A 680 -42.53 22.68 -23.96
CA THR A 680 -43.40 22.64 -22.76
C THR A 680 -43.13 21.33 -21.99
N SER A 681 -43.35 21.34 -20.65
CA SER A 681 -43.46 20.17 -19.74
C SER A 681 -42.23 19.79 -18.90
N LEU A 682 -41.72 20.77 -18.15
CA LEU A 682 -41.44 20.59 -16.72
C LEU A 682 -42.79 20.50 -15.99
N THR A 683 -43.28 19.28 -15.69
CA THR A 683 -44.25 18.96 -14.61
C THR A 683 -44.70 17.51 -14.73
N LYS A 684 -44.13 16.63 -13.89
CA LYS A 684 -44.74 15.45 -13.24
C LYS A 684 -43.64 14.47 -12.85
N LEU A 685 -43.10 14.67 -11.66
CA LEU A 685 -42.70 13.64 -10.68
C LEU A 685 -42.36 14.38 -9.37
N GLN A 686 -43.34 15.12 -8.88
CA GLN A 686 -43.48 15.43 -7.46
C GLN A 686 -44.46 14.42 -6.89
N ASN A 687 -44.10 13.84 -5.74
CA ASN A 687 -44.85 12.98 -4.81
C ASN A 687 -44.26 11.58 -4.68
N ILE A 688 -43.30 11.44 -3.76
CA ILE A 688 -43.41 10.65 -2.52
C ILE A 688 -42.37 11.24 -1.56
N GLU A 689 -42.81 12.16 -0.70
CA GLU A 689 -42.11 12.49 0.54
C GLU A 689 -42.54 11.49 1.63
N ALA A 690 -41.58 11.12 2.49
CA ALA A 690 -41.71 10.99 3.95
C ALA A 690 -41.14 9.69 4.54
N ILE A 691 -39.85 9.70 4.93
CA ILE A 691 -39.41 9.08 6.19
C ILE A 691 -38.37 10.02 6.85
N LYS A 692 -38.80 10.72 7.91
CA LYS A 692 -37.96 11.46 8.86
C LYS A 692 -37.66 10.57 10.09
N PRO A 693 -36.62 10.89 10.87
CA PRO A 693 -35.91 9.92 11.72
C PRO A 693 -36.66 9.58 13.00
N LEU A 694 -36.62 8.29 13.37
CA LEU A 694 -37.07 7.78 14.67
C LEU A 694 -36.08 8.16 15.77
N SER A 695 -36.29 9.33 16.35
CA SER A 695 -35.82 9.66 17.69
C SER A 695 -36.95 10.30 18.50
N ALA A 696 -37.35 9.58 19.56
CA ALA A 696 -38.16 10.01 20.70
C ALA A 696 -39.68 10.19 20.51
N LEU A 697 -40.49 9.23 21.03
CA LEU A 697 -41.67 9.55 21.84
C LEU A 697 -42.06 8.38 22.78
N TYR A 698 -41.79 8.62 24.08
CA TYR A 698 -42.49 8.17 25.32
C TYR A 698 -42.58 6.66 25.64
N ALA A 699 -41.97 6.15 26.72
CA ALA A 699 -42.14 6.44 28.15
C ALA A 699 -43.44 5.90 28.76
N GLY A 700 -43.31 4.78 29.48
CA GLY A 700 -44.24 4.30 30.50
C GLY A 700 -43.46 3.58 31.61
N LYS A 701 -43.33 4.22 32.79
CA LYS A 701 -42.83 3.61 34.05
C LYS A 701 -44.02 3.13 34.89
N PRO A 702 -43.81 2.25 35.90
CA PRO A 702 -43.74 2.72 37.30
C PRO A 702 -42.63 2.04 38.15
N LYS A 703 -41.80 2.83 38.86
CA LYS A 703 -41.70 3.04 40.34
C LYS A 703 -41.01 1.88 41.12
N ALA A 704 -39.74 2.01 41.54
CA ALA A 704 -39.20 2.65 42.78
C ALA A 704 -39.38 1.77 44.05
N PRO A 705 -38.45 1.72 45.06
CA PRO A 705 -37.79 2.90 45.64
C PRO A 705 -36.35 2.79 46.20
N ARG A 706 -35.67 3.96 46.12
CA ARG A 706 -34.83 4.68 47.11
C ARG A 706 -34.30 3.98 48.37
N ARG A 707 -32.99 4.19 48.62
CA ARG A 707 -32.29 4.82 49.79
C ARG A 707 -30.85 4.23 49.86
N LYS A 708 -29.77 4.85 50.33
CA LYS A 708 -29.40 6.17 50.85
C LYS A 708 -27.86 6.25 50.85
N LYS A 709 -27.33 7.46 50.69
CA LYS A 709 -25.94 7.94 50.92
C LYS A 709 -25.19 7.27 52.08
N ARG A 710 -23.88 7.00 51.93
CA ARG A 710 -22.78 7.72 52.63
C ARG A 710 -21.36 7.20 52.31
N SER A 711 -20.42 8.13 52.45
CA SER A 711 -18.96 8.10 52.27
C SER A 711 -18.15 7.05 53.06
N LYS A 712 -17.01 6.59 52.51
CA LYS A 712 -15.62 6.80 53.03
C LYS A 712 -14.63 5.76 52.48
N ARG A 713 -13.51 6.27 51.93
CA ARG A 713 -12.09 5.84 52.01
C ARG A 713 -11.68 4.41 52.46
N LYS A 714 -10.64 3.92 51.74
CA LYS A 714 -9.41 3.16 52.13
C LYS A 714 -9.35 1.63 51.89
N ASN A 715 -8.34 1.29 51.08
CA ASN A 715 -7.36 0.18 51.14
C ASN A 715 -7.80 -1.29 51.23
N GLY A 716 -7.12 -2.13 50.44
CA GLY A 716 -6.78 -3.50 50.86
C GLY A 716 -6.99 -4.57 49.79
N HIS A 717 -5.90 -5.15 49.29
CA HIS A 717 -5.85 -6.36 48.48
C HIS A 717 -6.54 -7.55 49.15
N THR A 718 -7.23 -8.39 48.36
CA THR A 718 -7.06 -9.87 48.28
C THR A 718 -8.17 -10.44 47.39
N PHE A 719 -7.79 -11.18 46.34
CA PHE A 719 -8.71 -12.13 45.68
C PHE A 719 -8.07 -13.51 45.68
N VAL A 720 -8.89 -14.45 46.15
CA VAL A 720 -8.65 -15.86 46.41
C VAL A 720 -8.68 -16.65 45.10
N LYS A 721 -7.82 -17.68 45.03
CA LYS A 721 -7.81 -18.78 44.05
C LYS A 721 -8.97 -19.74 44.30
N GLU A 722 -9.77 -20.03 43.28
CA GLU A 722 -10.41 -21.33 42.95
C GLU A 722 -10.71 -21.28 41.44
N GLY A 723 -10.47 -22.25 40.56
CA GLY A 723 -9.85 -23.56 40.60
C GLY A 723 -9.97 -24.16 39.19
N TRP A 724 -8.98 -24.92 38.71
CA TRP A 724 -9.17 -25.97 37.71
C TRP A 724 -8.42 -27.19 38.22
N GLY A 725 -9.18 -28.26 38.49
CA GLY A 725 -8.72 -29.51 39.06
C GLY A 725 -8.75 -30.66 38.06
N THR A 726 -7.86 -31.61 38.35
CA THR A 726 -7.72 -33.02 37.95
C THR A 726 -6.97 -33.37 36.64
N ARG A 727 -6.08 -34.36 36.82
CA ARG A 727 -5.16 -35.00 35.84
C ARG A 727 -5.91 -35.69 34.69
N GLU A 728 -7.18 -36.04 34.89
CA GLU A 728 -8.06 -36.66 33.89
C GLU A 728 -8.48 -35.67 32.79
N ASN A 729 -8.60 -34.37 33.09
CA ASN A 729 -8.89 -33.34 32.09
C ASN A 729 -7.70 -33.06 31.15
N PHE A 730 -6.48 -33.31 31.64
CA PHE A 730 -5.26 -33.15 30.84
C PHE A 730 -5.06 -34.31 29.86
N GLN A 731 -5.42 -35.54 30.25
CA GLN A 731 -5.31 -36.74 29.40
C GLN A 731 -6.42 -36.83 28.33
N ALA A 732 -7.61 -36.29 28.58
CA ALA A 732 -8.70 -36.26 27.60
C ALA A 732 -8.44 -35.30 26.41
N SER A 733 -7.56 -34.32 26.57
CA SER A 733 -7.31 -33.30 25.52
C SER A 733 -6.30 -33.73 24.44
N TYR A 734 -5.54 -34.82 24.64
CA TYR A 734 -4.38 -35.10 23.77
C TYR A 734 -4.22 -36.55 23.28
N GLY A 735 -5.09 -37.49 23.63
CA GLY A 735 -5.29 -38.74 22.87
C GLY A 735 -4.03 -39.52 22.45
N LEU A 736 -2.95 -39.54 23.23
CA LEU A 736 -1.73 -40.30 22.94
C LEU A 736 -1.27 -41.02 24.22
N GLY A 737 -1.13 -42.35 24.15
CA GLY A 737 -0.47 -43.13 25.20
C GLY A 737 1.02 -42.81 25.20
N MET A 738 1.55 -42.33 26.33
CA MET A 738 2.98 -42.07 26.53
C MET A 738 3.66 -43.26 27.21
N ASP A 739 4.94 -43.47 26.88
CA ASP A 739 5.80 -44.54 27.40
C ASP A 739 6.00 -44.37 28.93
N PRO A 740 6.05 -45.44 29.74
CA PRO A 740 6.17 -45.35 31.20
C PRO A 740 7.44 -44.63 31.70
N GLU A 741 8.48 -44.55 30.88
CA GLU A 741 9.72 -43.82 31.22
C GLU A 741 9.54 -42.29 31.19
N ASP A 742 8.68 -41.76 30.30
CA ASP A 742 8.36 -40.32 30.23
C ASP A 742 7.48 -39.86 31.41
N ILE A 743 6.70 -40.78 31.98
CA ILE A 743 5.88 -40.52 33.17
C ILE A 743 6.77 -40.34 34.40
N ALA A 744 7.84 -41.12 34.51
CA ALA A 744 8.80 -41.03 35.62
C ALA A 744 9.59 -39.71 35.58
N GLU A 745 9.93 -39.22 34.39
CA GLU A 745 10.63 -37.94 34.21
C GLU A 745 9.71 -36.74 34.52
N GLY A 746 8.43 -36.83 34.15
CA GLY A 746 7.40 -35.84 34.52
C GLY A 746 7.14 -35.76 36.02
N ASP A 747 7.03 -36.90 36.70
CA ASP A 747 6.81 -36.95 38.16
C ASP A 747 8.04 -36.41 38.93
N ALA A 748 9.26 -36.62 38.42
CA ALA A 748 10.49 -36.06 38.99
C ALA A 748 10.57 -34.52 38.87
N ILE A 749 10.03 -33.96 37.78
CA ILE A 749 9.96 -32.50 37.56
C ILE A 749 8.93 -31.86 38.48
N ILE A 750 7.77 -32.50 38.69
CA ILE A 750 6.75 -32.01 39.63
C ILE A 750 7.27 -32.05 41.07
N GLU A 751 7.97 -33.12 41.48
CA GLU A 751 8.64 -33.19 42.80
C GLU A 751 9.70 -32.09 42.98
N ALA A 752 10.46 -31.75 41.93
CA ALA A 752 11.47 -30.69 41.97
C ALA A 752 10.83 -29.30 42.12
N MET A 753 9.69 -29.07 41.47
CA MET A 753 8.94 -27.81 41.58
C MET A 753 8.32 -27.63 42.97
N GLU A 754 7.74 -28.69 43.55
CA GLU A 754 7.17 -28.65 44.91
C GLU A 754 8.23 -28.47 46.02
N ARG A 755 9.46 -28.97 45.82
CA ARG A 755 10.59 -28.68 46.73
C ARG A 755 11.05 -27.23 46.66
N SER A 756 10.96 -26.59 45.49
CA SER A 756 11.37 -25.19 45.31
C SER A 756 10.40 -24.20 45.98
N ASP A 757 9.09 -24.50 45.97
CA ASP A 757 8.06 -23.64 46.58
C ASP A 757 8.09 -23.68 48.13
N ARG A 758 8.58 -24.77 48.75
CA ARG A 758 8.77 -24.82 50.22
C ARG A 758 10.00 -24.06 50.71
N ALA A 759 10.99 -23.80 49.86
CA ALA A 759 12.18 -23.05 50.23
C ALA A 759 11.95 -21.52 50.25
N VAL A 760 10.94 -21.02 49.53
CA VAL A 760 10.63 -19.59 49.44
C VAL A 760 9.66 -19.13 50.55
N ALA A 761 8.92 -20.05 51.18
CA ALA A 761 7.99 -19.75 52.26
C ALA A 761 8.60 -19.75 53.69
N GLY A 762 9.89 -20.09 53.84
CA GLY A 762 10.58 -20.21 55.13
C GLY A 762 11.48 -19.04 55.54
N GLY A 763 11.44 -17.92 54.82
CA GLY A 763 12.32 -16.77 55.06
C GLY A 763 11.62 -15.43 54.88
N LEU A 764 10.59 -15.17 55.69
CA LEU A 764 10.12 -13.83 56.03
C LEU A 764 9.76 -13.77 57.53
#